data_AF-A0A0S1YDB3-F1
#
_entry.id   AF-A0A0S1YDB3-F1
#
_cell.length_a   1.000
_cell.length_b   1.000
_cell.length_c   1.000
_cell.angle_alpha   90.00
_cell.angle_beta   90.00
_cell.angle_gamma   90.00
#
_symmetry.space_group_name_H-M   'P 1'
#
loop_
_entity.id
_entity.type
_entity.pdbx_description
1 polymer ?
#
loop_
_entity_poly.entity_id
_entity_poly.type
_entity_poly.pdbx_seq_one_letter_code
_entity_poly.pdbx_strand_id
1 'polypeptide(L)'
;AGCACGDGGTRMDCRGAGLRRLPPLHENLLSLDVSNNNISTLPRDALQPATGLRDLNLSSNRLESVSAGALAGVPLARLWLDRCALRRLPAHALRDLRHLHYLSAEDNYLSEVEEGALSGARALRTLRLARNTLRHLPAHALAPLHRLQALDLSGNLISEISATSLPPLAALHTLLLRRNRITHIDPQAFEDTPNIRVLRLDDNLLTEVPLAVRLLPQLEDLSLGSNRVEVVVEGVLQGARRLARLELRANPLSRVHQRALLHLPHLTTLVLSEARGLRELPSLNGSLRLRTLRADRARLAALPPDLCRHAPQLRTLDVKSNLLDRVPDLHECSELRVLELSDNSISSLEGDDLAGLGRLHDLVLARNRLRRLPARAFAHTPALQLLNLEENLIEHIDMEAFVPISKLEDLNVGNNVFPWLPASGLQRLLHLKAHNNPHLRHFHPPELFPRIQTLVLSYAYHCCEFMPLMEGGEEEAAPEGLSDLVLLPPPALDPAAWANLTDLWPHLLNVSGGAAWGASESEARGAADARADMPRRVHCLPLPGPFLPCVDLFDWWTLRCGVWAVLLLALLGNGTVVFVLVFSRSRIDVPRFLVTNLAAADFFMGLYLGFLAVVDAGTLGEFRAHAIAWQMSGGCRLAGFLGVLSSELSVYTLAVITLERNYAITHAMHLNKRLSLRHAAIVMAAGWAFSLLMAALPLVGVSDYRKFAVCLPFETGSPLALGYVVALLVVNGVAFLVLLGCYLKMYCAIRGSQAWNSNDSRIAKRMALLVFTDFLCWSPIAFFALTAAFGAQLVSLEEAKVFTVFVLPLNSCCNPFLYAILTKQFKKDCALVCKAIEESRVTRGIGRCRHSSNFSNRQTPANTNSLNERSSRGQHGATCACRRLLPDAAAAPVQS
;
A
#
# COMPACT_ATOMS: atom_id res chain seq x y z
N ALA A 1 -50.12 2.01 -16.39
CA ALA A 1 -49.09 2.90 -15.81
C ALA A 1 -48.36 2.12 -14.73
N GLY A 2 -47.03 2.23 -14.63
CA GLY A 2 -46.16 1.36 -13.83
C GLY A 2 -46.32 1.44 -12.31
N CYS A 3 -47.54 1.27 -11.81
CA CYS A 3 -47.85 1.11 -10.40
C CYS A 3 -48.08 -0.37 -10.08
N ALA A 4 -47.58 -0.82 -8.93
CA ALA A 4 -47.84 -2.14 -8.38
C ALA A 4 -48.97 -2.06 -7.35
N CYS A 5 -49.91 -3.01 -7.41
CA CYS A 5 -50.97 -3.17 -6.41
C CYS A 5 -50.66 -4.40 -5.55
N GLY A 6 -50.65 -4.21 -4.22
CA GLY A 6 -50.46 -5.27 -3.23
C GLY A 6 -51.71 -5.53 -2.40
N ASP A 7 -51.74 -6.67 -1.70
CA ASP A 7 -52.74 -7.01 -0.69
C ASP A 7 -54.20 -6.84 -1.16
N GLY A 8 -54.57 -7.46 -2.30
CA GLY A 8 -55.93 -7.43 -2.83
C GLY A 8 -56.41 -6.03 -3.28
N GLY A 9 -55.48 -5.10 -3.56
CA GLY A 9 -55.79 -3.73 -3.97
C GLY A 9 -55.84 -2.71 -2.82
N THR A 10 -55.51 -3.11 -1.60
CA THR A 10 -55.48 -2.20 -0.43
C THR A 10 -54.22 -1.34 -0.34
N ARG A 11 -53.15 -1.71 -1.06
CA ARG A 11 -51.91 -0.92 -1.16
C ARG A 11 -51.55 -0.67 -2.62
N MET A 12 -51.21 0.58 -2.93
CA MET A 12 -50.80 1.00 -4.26
C MET A 12 -49.43 1.69 -4.20
N ASP A 13 -48.45 1.14 -4.90
CA ASP A 13 -47.10 1.69 -5.01
C ASP A 13 -46.86 2.16 -6.46
N CYS A 14 -46.69 3.46 -6.62
CA CYS A 14 -46.43 4.17 -7.87
C CYS A 14 -45.09 4.92 -7.84
N ARG A 15 -44.12 4.45 -7.06
CA ARG A 15 -42.83 5.13 -6.91
C ARG A 15 -42.08 5.21 -8.24
N GLY A 16 -41.61 6.40 -8.60
CA GLY A 16 -40.77 6.57 -9.81
C GLY A 16 -41.51 6.42 -11.14
N ALA A 17 -42.85 6.38 -11.14
CA ALA A 17 -43.66 6.14 -12.34
C ALA A 17 -43.79 7.36 -13.28
N GLY A 18 -43.14 8.49 -12.98
CA GLY A 18 -43.18 9.71 -13.79
C GLY A 18 -44.52 10.45 -13.76
N LEU A 19 -45.32 10.26 -12.71
CA LEU A 19 -46.67 10.81 -12.59
C LEU A 19 -46.65 12.33 -12.43
N ARG A 20 -47.58 13.01 -13.12
CA ARG A 20 -47.85 14.46 -12.96
C ARG A 20 -49.09 14.77 -12.12
N ARG A 21 -49.95 13.77 -11.93
CA ARG A 21 -51.20 13.82 -11.15
C ARG A 21 -51.37 12.48 -10.43
N LEU A 22 -52.24 12.44 -9.43
CA LEU A 22 -52.57 11.19 -8.74
C LEU A 22 -53.18 10.15 -9.71
N PRO A 23 -52.88 8.86 -9.53
CA PRO A 23 -53.54 7.79 -10.28
C PRO A 23 -55.02 7.68 -9.87
N PRO A 24 -55.87 7.00 -10.66
CA PRO A 24 -57.24 6.71 -10.25
C PRO A 24 -57.25 5.91 -8.95
N LEU A 25 -58.01 6.40 -7.96
CA LEU A 25 -58.09 5.84 -6.62
C LEU A 25 -59.38 5.00 -6.45
N HIS A 26 -59.34 4.03 -5.55
CA HIS A 26 -60.46 3.12 -5.23
C HIS A 26 -60.80 3.15 -3.73
N GLU A 27 -62.04 2.83 -3.38
CA GLU A 27 -62.57 2.95 -2.01
C GLU A 27 -61.83 2.09 -0.97
N ASN A 28 -61.37 0.91 -1.35
CA ASN A 28 -60.69 -0.04 -0.47
C ASN A 28 -59.19 0.28 -0.23
N LEU A 29 -58.68 1.38 -0.79
CA LEU A 29 -57.27 1.74 -0.69
C LEU A 29 -56.93 2.26 0.71
N LEU A 30 -55.97 1.61 1.38
CA LEU A 30 -55.50 1.97 2.71
C LEU A 30 -54.15 2.68 2.69
N SER A 31 -53.29 2.39 1.71
CA SER A 31 -51.96 2.98 1.58
C SER A 31 -51.64 3.34 0.14
N LEU A 32 -51.18 4.57 -0.07
CA LEU A 32 -50.76 5.09 -1.37
C LEU A 32 -49.33 5.65 -1.30
N ASP A 33 -48.42 5.05 -2.06
CA ASP A 33 -47.08 5.59 -2.29
C ASP A 33 -46.97 6.16 -3.71
N VAL A 34 -46.88 7.48 -3.82
CA VAL A 34 -46.65 8.21 -5.08
C VAL A 34 -45.35 9.01 -5.00
N SER A 35 -44.40 8.54 -4.20
CA SER A 35 -43.11 9.20 -4.03
C SER A 35 -42.25 9.17 -5.29
N ASN A 36 -41.29 10.09 -5.38
CA ASN A 36 -40.34 10.20 -6.50
C ASN A 36 -41.05 10.35 -7.87
N ASN A 37 -42.03 11.25 -7.93
CA ASN A 37 -42.77 11.58 -9.14
C ASN A 37 -42.64 13.09 -9.43
N ASN A 38 -43.40 13.61 -10.40
CA ASN A 38 -43.39 15.02 -10.76
C ASN A 38 -44.78 15.66 -10.55
N ILE A 39 -45.43 15.29 -9.45
CA ILE A 39 -46.74 15.84 -9.07
C ILE A 39 -46.52 17.27 -8.56
N SER A 40 -47.18 18.23 -9.20
CA SER A 40 -47.05 19.66 -8.85
C SER A 40 -48.26 20.24 -8.13
N THR A 41 -49.46 19.73 -8.38
CA THR A 41 -50.69 20.25 -7.79
C THR A 41 -51.58 19.14 -7.23
N LEU A 42 -52.19 19.42 -6.08
CA LEU A 42 -53.23 18.59 -5.47
C LEU A 42 -54.53 19.39 -5.45
N PRO A 43 -55.50 19.06 -6.34
CA PRO A 43 -56.77 19.76 -6.42
C PRO A 43 -57.70 19.41 -5.25
N ARG A 44 -58.82 20.14 -5.14
CA ARG A 44 -59.84 19.89 -4.12
C ARG A 44 -60.40 18.50 -4.34
N ASP A 45 -60.68 17.78 -3.25
CA ASP A 45 -61.30 16.44 -3.29
C ASP A 45 -60.46 15.36 -3.98
N ALA A 46 -59.15 15.59 -4.17
CA ALA A 46 -58.24 14.66 -4.85
C ALA A 46 -58.19 13.25 -4.24
N LEU A 47 -58.47 13.12 -2.93
CA LEU A 47 -58.48 11.85 -2.20
C LEU A 47 -59.87 11.33 -1.85
N GLN A 48 -60.95 12.06 -2.19
CA GLN A 48 -62.33 11.64 -1.86
C GLN A 48 -62.68 10.20 -2.29
N PRO A 49 -62.21 9.68 -3.44
CA PRO A 49 -62.55 8.31 -3.84
C PRO A 49 -61.96 7.23 -2.93
N ALA A 50 -60.93 7.53 -2.12
CA ALA A 50 -60.26 6.59 -1.23
C ALA A 50 -60.65 6.82 0.23
N THR A 51 -61.91 6.57 0.56
CA THR A 51 -62.50 6.82 1.89
C THR A 51 -61.79 6.07 3.03
N GLY A 52 -61.13 4.95 2.73
CA GLY A 52 -60.34 4.16 3.69
C GLY A 52 -58.89 4.59 3.88
N LEU A 53 -58.38 5.59 3.15
CA LEU A 53 -56.94 5.88 3.07
C LEU A 53 -56.35 6.32 4.41
N ARG A 54 -55.31 5.61 4.87
CA ARG A 54 -54.60 5.88 6.13
C ARG A 54 -53.19 6.41 5.90
N ASP A 55 -52.51 5.90 4.87
CA ASP A 55 -51.10 6.20 4.62
C ASP A 55 -50.94 6.84 3.24
N LEU A 56 -50.34 8.03 3.21
CA LEU A 56 -50.09 8.76 1.97
C LEU A 56 -48.66 9.28 1.91
N ASN A 57 -47.88 8.74 0.99
CA ASN A 57 -46.51 9.18 0.73
C ASN A 57 -46.44 10.00 -0.56
N LEU A 58 -46.22 11.31 -0.41
CA LEU A 58 -46.04 12.28 -1.49
C LEU A 58 -44.58 12.73 -1.64
N SER A 59 -43.64 12.07 -0.98
CA SER A 59 -42.25 12.54 -0.89
C SER A 59 -41.55 12.62 -2.25
N SER A 60 -40.54 13.48 -2.36
CA SER A 60 -39.76 13.69 -3.59
C SER A 60 -40.64 14.03 -4.81
N ASN A 61 -41.62 14.91 -4.61
CA ASN A 61 -42.41 15.56 -5.67
C ASN A 61 -42.09 17.07 -5.73
N ARG A 62 -42.80 17.86 -6.54
CA ARG A 62 -42.59 19.32 -6.63
C ARG A 62 -43.89 20.05 -6.35
N LEU A 63 -44.41 19.92 -5.14
CA LEU A 63 -45.72 20.44 -4.77
C LEU A 63 -45.70 21.98 -4.73
N GLU A 64 -46.16 22.61 -5.81
CA GLU A 64 -46.30 24.06 -5.94
C GLU A 64 -47.57 24.58 -5.27
N SER A 65 -48.67 23.81 -5.36
CA SER A 65 -49.96 24.20 -4.78
C SER A 65 -50.77 23.01 -4.29
N VAL A 66 -51.23 23.09 -3.04
CA VAL A 66 -52.16 22.14 -2.41
C VAL A 66 -53.42 22.93 -2.04
N SER A 67 -54.52 22.68 -2.75
CA SER A 67 -55.75 23.44 -2.52
C SER A 67 -56.41 23.07 -1.18
N ALA A 68 -57.16 24.00 -0.60
CA ALA A 68 -57.99 23.72 0.57
C ALA A 68 -58.93 22.52 0.30
N GLY A 69 -59.02 21.60 1.26
CA GLY A 69 -59.83 20.39 1.10
C GLY A 69 -59.24 19.29 0.19
N ALA A 70 -58.01 19.43 -0.32
CA ALA A 70 -57.37 18.36 -1.11
C ALA A 70 -57.19 17.05 -0.33
N LEU A 71 -56.99 17.16 1.00
CA LEU A 71 -56.82 16.04 1.93
C LEU A 71 -58.07 15.79 2.81
N ALA A 72 -59.20 16.41 2.49
CA ALA A 72 -60.43 16.26 3.25
C ALA A 72 -61.16 14.95 2.89
N GLY A 73 -61.97 14.44 3.82
CA GLY A 73 -62.80 13.26 3.60
C GLY A 73 -62.11 11.90 3.84
N VAL A 74 -60.84 11.88 4.22
CA VAL A 74 -60.06 10.66 4.46
C VAL A 74 -59.49 10.59 5.89
N PRO A 75 -59.51 9.42 6.57
CA PRO A 75 -59.00 9.24 7.93
C PRO A 75 -57.48 9.01 7.94
N LEU A 76 -56.71 9.91 7.33
CA LEU A 76 -55.25 9.78 7.22
C LEU A 76 -54.59 9.71 8.60
N ALA A 77 -53.74 8.69 8.78
CA ALA A 77 -52.93 8.44 9.96
C ALA A 77 -51.46 8.83 9.76
N ARG A 78 -50.92 8.65 8.54
CA ARG A 78 -49.52 8.96 8.20
C ARG A 78 -49.41 9.73 6.90
N LEU A 79 -48.71 10.86 6.93
CA LEU A 79 -48.49 11.73 5.78
C LEU A 79 -47.01 12.07 5.65
N TRP A 80 -46.44 11.80 4.48
CA TRP A 80 -45.07 12.19 4.12
C TRP A 80 -45.08 13.22 3.00
N LEU A 81 -44.42 14.35 3.25
CA LEU A 81 -44.24 15.50 2.37
C LEU A 81 -42.73 15.84 2.24
N ASP A 82 -41.87 14.84 2.37
CA ASP A 82 -40.41 15.04 2.40
C ASP A 82 -39.90 15.41 1.01
N ARG A 83 -38.91 16.31 0.90
CA ARG A 83 -38.31 16.69 -0.40
C ARG A 83 -39.34 17.18 -1.44
N CYS A 84 -40.33 17.95 -1.01
CA CYS A 84 -41.38 18.49 -1.88
C CYS A 84 -41.12 19.95 -2.33
N ALA A 85 -39.96 20.52 -1.96
CA ALA A 85 -39.59 21.93 -2.16
C ALA A 85 -40.56 22.93 -1.51
N LEU A 86 -41.23 22.53 -0.42
CA LEU A 86 -42.21 23.35 0.28
C LEU A 86 -41.54 24.53 0.99
N ARG A 87 -42.06 25.74 0.78
CA ARG A 87 -41.66 26.95 1.54
C ARG A 87 -42.49 27.19 2.79
N ARG A 88 -43.73 26.70 2.79
CA ARG A 88 -44.67 26.72 3.92
C ARG A 88 -45.43 25.40 3.95
N LEU A 89 -45.90 25.00 5.13
CA LEU A 89 -46.82 23.87 5.24
C LEU A 89 -48.21 24.27 4.68
N PRO A 90 -48.92 23.35 3.99
CA PRO A 90 -50.26 23.62 3.47
C PRO A 90 -51.30 23.63 4.60
N ALA A 91 -51.29 24.67 5.43
CA ALA A 91 -52.12 24.81 6.63
C ALA A 91 -53.61 24.53 6.39
N HIS A 92 -54.17 25.05 5.28
CA HIS A 92 -55.57 24.87 4.92
C HIS A 92 -55.93 23.42 4.59
N ALA A 93 -54.99 22.61 4.08
CA ALA A 93 -55.24 21.20 3.78
C ALA A 93 -55.04 20.30 5.01
N LEU A 94 -54.19 20.70 5.96
CA LEU A 94 -53.93 19.95 7.20
C LEU A 94 -55.01 20.16 8.28
N ARG A 95 -55.85 21.19 8.16
CA ARG A 95 -56.84 21.58 9.16
C ARG A 95 -57.88 20.50 9.48
N ASP A 96 -58.20 19.62 8.53
CA ASP A 96 -59.25 18.60 8.69
C ASP A 96 -58.70 17.22 9.11
N LEU A 97 -57.38 17.06 9.25
CA LEU A 97 -56.71 15.78 9.51
C LEU A 97 -56.70 15.38 10.99
N ARG A 98 -57.87 15.10 11.55
CA ARG A 98 -58.06 14.82 13.00
C ARG A 98 -57.45 13.50 13.48
N HIS A 99 -57.22 12.56 12.57
CA HIS A 99 -56.68 11.22 12.87
C HIS A 99 -55.17 11.09 12.60
N LEU A 100 -54.52 12.17 12.16
CA LEU A 100 -53.12 12.14 11.78
C LEU A 100 -52.23 11.92 13.01
N HIS A 101 -51.43 10.86 12.99
CA HIS A 101 -50.48 10.50 14.04
C HIS A 101 -49.03 10.79 13.67
N TYR A 102 -48.71 10.77 12.38
CA TYR A 102 -47.37 10.98 11.87
C TYR A 102 -47.39 11.98 10.70
N LEU A 103 -46.59 13.04 10.81
CA LEU A 103 -46.38 14.01 9.76
C LEU A 103 -44.87 14.21 9.56
N SER A 104 -44.41 14.01 8.33
CA SER A 104 -43.04 14.28 7.93
C SER A 104 -43.03 15.30 6.79
N ALA A 105 -42.25 16.37 6.96
CA ALA A 105 -41.99 17.37 5.94
C ALA A 105 -40.49 17.72 5.96
N GLU A 106 -39.65 16.70 5.99
CA GLU A 106 -38.19 16.85 6.00
C GLU A 106 -37.66 17.34 4.66
N ASP A 107 -36.48 17.98 4.70
CA ASP A 107 -35.72 18.34 3.50
C ASP A 107 -36.54 19.21 2.54
N ASN A 108 -37.15 20.24 3.12
CA ASN A 108 -37.91 21.28 2.45
C ASN A 108 -37.25 22.65 2.72
N TYR A 109 -37.92 23.74 2.33
CA TYR A 109 -37.42 25.10 2.51
C TYR A 109 -38.26 25.89 3.53
N LEU A 110 -38.79 25.22 4.56
CA LEU A 110 -39.64 25.84 5.57
C LEU A 110 -38.82 26.80 6.45
N SER A 111 -39.10 28.10 6.35
CA SER A 111 -38.46 29.13 7.19
C SER A 111 -39.19 29.37 8.51
N GLU A 112 -40.50 29.11 8.54
CA GLU A 112 -41.37 29.20 9.70
C GLU A 112 -42.55 28.22 9.56
N VAL A 113 -43.23 27.95 10.67
CA VAL A 113 -44.51 27.23 10.67
C VAL A 113 -45.58 28.20 11.18
N GLU A 114 -46.50 28.56 10.29
CA GLU A 114 -47.57 29.52 10.58
C GLU A 114 -48.40 29.09 11.79
N GLU A 115 -48.87 30.08 12.56
CA GLU A 115 -49.77 29.84 13.69
C GLU A 115 -51.03 29.10 13.24
N GLY A 116 -51.42 28.07 13.98
CA GLY A 116 -52.60 27.28 13.66
C GLY A 116 -52.47 26.34 12.45
N ALA A 117 -51.32 26.28 11.76
CA ALA A 117 -51.10 25.37 10.63
C ALA A 117 -51.31 23.89 10.98
N LEU A 118 -51.09 23.53 12.25
CA LEU A 118 -51.26 22.17 12.78
C LEU A 118 -52.46 22.04 13.74
N SER A 119 -53.33 23.06 13.82
CA SER A 119 -54.46 23.10 14.78
C SER A 119 -55.48 21.97 14.61
N GLY A 120 -55.58 21.42 13.40
CA GLY A 120 -56.42 20.28 13.04
C GLY A 120 -55.86 18.92 13.44
N ALA A 121 -54.53 18.78 13.46
CA ALA A 121 -53.81 17.54 13.67
C ALA A 121 -53.58 17.22 15.17
N ARG A 122 -54.62 17.35 16.00
CA ARG A 122 -54.50 17.20 17.47
C ARG A 122 -54.12 15.80 17.94
N ALA A 123 -54.24 14.78 17.08
CA ALA A 123 -53.86 13.42 17.36
C ALA A 123 -52.38 13.11 17.03
N LEU A 124 -51.62 14.11 16.58
CA LEU A 124 -50.24 13.93 16.13
C LEU A 124 -49.34 13.44 17.27
N ARG A 125 -48.59 12.38 17.00
CA ARG A 125 -47.60 11.78 17.92
C ARG A 125 -46.18 12.04 17.45
N THR A 126 -45.95 12.13 16.14
CA THR A 126 -44.62 12.36 15.58
C THR A 126 -44.68 13.45 14.53
N LEU A 127 -43.85 14.47 14.73
CA LEU A 127 -43.66 15.57 13.79
C LEU A 127 -42.18 15.65 13.40
N ARG A 128 -41.90 15.55 12.09
CA ARG A 128 -40.54 15.64 11.56
C ARG A 128 -40.45 16.82 10.60
N LEU A 129 -39.61 17.78 10.96
CA LEU A 129 -39.32 19.01 10.23
C LEU A 129 -37.81 19.17 10.03
N ALA A 130 -37.08 18.05 10.02
CA ALA A 130 -35.63 18.03 9.87
C ALA A 130 -35.19 18.56 8.49
N ARG A 131 -33.98 19.11 8.40
CA ARG A 131 -33.37 19.68 7.18
C ARG A 131 -34.26 20.74 6.52
N ASN A 132 -34.68 21.73 7.30
CA ASN A 132 -35.41 22.90 6.82
C ASN A 132 -34.59 24.18 7.14
N THR A 133 -35.20 25.37 7.02
CA THR A 133 -34.54 26.66 7.29
C THR A 133 -35.12 27.39 8.49
N LEU A 134 -35.71 26.64 9.45
CA LEU A 134 -36.34 27.19 10.66
C LEU A 134 -35.29 27.90 11.53
N ARG A 135 -35.58 29.14 11.94
CA ARG A 135 -34.69 29.93 12.82
C ARG A 135 -35.05 29.85 14.31
N HIS A 136 -36.29 29.51 14.62
CA HIS A 136 -36.81 29.39 15.98
C HIS A 136 -37.74 28.18 16.09
N LEU A 137 -37.99 27.71 17.31
CA LEU A 137 -39.00 26.68 17.55
C LEU A 137 -40.40 27.29 17.32
N PRO A 138 -41.31 26.60 16.59
CA PRO A 138 -42.62 27.13 16.28
C PRO A 138 -43.61 26.93 17.44
N ALA A 139 -43.38 27.63 18.57
CA ALA A 139 -44.13 27.44 19.82
C ALA A 139 -45.65 27.52 19.63
N HIS A 140 -46.15 28.54 18.92
CA HIS A 140 -47.58 28.74 18.66
C HIS A 140 -48.21 27.64 17.79
N ALA A 141 -47.47 27.08 16.84
CA ALA A 141 -47.95 25.98 16.00
C ALA A 141 -47.97 24.63 16.75
N LEU A 142 -47.08 24.45 17.74
CA LEU A 142 -46.99 23.24 18.56
C LEU A 142 -47.99 23.23 19.72
N ALA A 143 -48.46 24.39 20.18
CA ALA A 143 -49.37 24.53 21.33
C ALA A 143 -50.60 23.59 21.33
N PRO A 144 -51.32 23.35 20.21
CA PRO A 144 -52.47 22.44 20.20
C PRO A 144 -52.12 20.94 20.23
N LEU A 145 -50.85 20.56 20.15
CA LEU A 145 -50.39 19.18 19.94
C LEU A 145 -50.07 18.42 21.24
N HIS A 146 -51.00 18.40 22.20
CA HIS A 146 -50.78 17.80 23.52
C HIS A 146 -50.44 16.29 23.53
N ARG A 147 -50.64 15.59 22.40
CA ARG A 147 -50.31 14.16 22.23
C ARG A 147 -48.97 13.91 21.54
N LEU A 148 -48.22 14.97 21.22
CA LEU A 148 -46.94 14.85 20.53
C LEU A 148 -45.92 14.14 21.40
N GLN A 149 -45.35 13.06 20.88
CA GLN A 149 -44.38 12.19 21.56
C GLN A 149 -42.95 12.38 21.05
N ALA A 150 -42.79 12.67 19.75
CA ALA A 150 -41.50 12.87 19.12
C ALA A 150 -41.52 14.10 18.20
N LEU A 151 -40.54 14.96 18.38
CA LEU A 151 -40.32 16.16 17.58
C LEU A 151 -38.89 16.16 17.03
N ASP A 152 -38.76 16.14 15.70
CA ASP A 152 -37.48 16.23 15.01
C ASP A 152 -37.35 17.56 14.28
N LEU A 153 -36.41 18.39 14.73
CA LEU A 153 -36.05 19.69 14.20
C LEU A 153 -34.56 19.73 13.79
N SER A 154 -33.95 18.57 13.56
CA SER A 154 -32.53 18.46 13.24
C SER A 154 -32.19 19.10 11.90
N GLY A 155 -31.01 19.72 11.73
CA GLY A 155 -30.59 20.29 10.45
C GLY A 155 -31.32 21.59 10.08
N ASN A 156 -31.73 22.38 11.08
CA ASN A 156 -32.33 23.70 10.88
C ASN A 156 -31.32 24.81 11.26
N LEU A 157 -31.78 26.05 11.39
CA LEU A 157 -30.98 27.22 11.72
C LEU A 157 -31.31 27.80 13.11
N ILE A 158 -31.77 26.95 14.02
CA ILE A 158 -32.19 27.37 15.37
C ILE A 158 -30.98 27.83 16.18
N SER A 159 -31.02 29.05 16.72
CA SER A 159 -29.91 29.65 17.48
C SER A 159 -30.07 29.64 19.00
N GLU A 160 -31.30 29.62 19.50
CA GLU A 160 -31.59 29.70 20.93
C GLU A 160 -32.87 28.94 21.29
N ILE A 161 -32.96 28.50 22.54
CA ILE A 161 -34.19 27.92 23.12
C ILE A 161 -34.50 28.70 24.40
N SER A 162 -35.57 29.48 24.37
CA SER A 162 -36.08 30.25 25.51
C SER A 162 -37.08 29.45 26.34
N ALA A 163 -37.44 29.94 27.53
CA ALA A 163 -38.48 29.37 28.39
C ALA A 163 -39.84 29.21 27.68
N THR A 164 -40.16 30.07 26.70
CA THR A 164 -41.43 30.04 25.96
C THR A 164 -41.36 29.31 24.62
N SER A 165 -40.20 28.76 24.26
CA SER A 165 -39.99 28.11 22.95
C SER A 165 -40.71 26.77 22.81
N LEU A 166 -40.98 26.07 23.92
CA LEU A 166 -41.72 24.82 23.94
C LEU A 166 -43.02 25.02 24.77
N PRO A 167 -44.21 24.83 24.16
CA PRO A 167 -45.46 24.89 24.90
C PRO A 167 -45.64 23.65 25.80
N PRO A 168 -46.70 23.60 26.63
CA PRO A 168 -47.04 22.44 27.46
C PRO A 168 -47.28 21.16 26.64
N LEU A 169 -46.23 20.35 26.50
CA LEU A 169 -46.21 19.09 25.73
C LEU A 169 -45.88 17.93 26.66
N ALA A 170 -46.81 17.62 27.58
CA ALA A 170 -46.63 16.59 28.60
C ALA A 170 -46.36 15.17 28.04
N ALA A 171 -46.75 14.90 26.79
CA ALA A 171 -46.51 13.61 26.14
C ALA A 171 -45.17 13.53 25.40
N LEU A 172 -44.36 14.59 25.35
CA LEU A 172 -43.14 14.63 24.56
C LEU A 172 -42.02 13.84 25.25
N HIS A 173 -41.52 12.82 24.56
CA HIS A 173 -40.45 11.94 25.06
C HIS A 173 -39.16 12.07 24.25
N THR A 174 -39.23 12.46 22.97
CA THR A 174 -38.07 12.55 22.08
C THR A 174 -38.00 13.93 21.44
N LEU A 175 -36.90 14.63 21.68
CA LEU A 175 -36.60 15.92 21.08
C LEU A 175 -35.24 15.86 20.37
N LEU A 176 -35.26 16.00 19.05
CA LEU A 176 -34.08 15.96 18.20
C LEU A 176 -33.80 17.35 17.63
N LEU A 177 -32.65 17.91 17.96
CA LEU A 177 -32.21 19.26 17.60
C LEU A 177 -30.78 19.24 17.05
N ARG A 178 -30.35 18.12 16.49
CA ARG A 178 -28.99 17.95 15.95
C ARG A 178 -28.72 18.91 14.81
N ARG A 179 -27.46 19.30 14.57
CA ARG A 179 -27.06 20.12 13.41
C ARG A 179 -27.86 21.41 13.30
N ASN A 180 -28.02 22.12 14.41
CA ASN A 180 -28.58 23.47 14.45
C ASN A 180 -27.45 24.46 14.76
N ARG A 181 -27.79 25.69 15.17
CA ARG A 181 -26.81 26.72 15.56
C ARG A 181 -27.01 27.16 17.01
N ILE A 182 -27.49 26.25 17.86
CA ILE A 182 -27.91 26.57 19.22
C ILE A 182 -26.68 26.99 20.02
N THR A 183 -26.67 28.22 20.52
CA THR A 183 -25.61 28.76 21.40
C THR A 183 -26.04 28.80 22.86
N HIS A 184 -27.33 29.02 23.13
CA HIS A 184 -27.87 29.17 24.48
C HIS A 184 -29.22 28.45 24.65
N ILE A 185 -29.41 27.81 25.80
CA ILE A 185 -30.66 27.20 26.24
C ILE A 185 -30.99 27.75 27.62
N ASP A 186 -32.14 28.40 27.73
CA ASP A 186 -32.61 28.99 28.98
C ASP A 186 -32.77 27.92 30.08
N PRO A 187 -32.38 28.18 31.33
CA PRO A 187 -32.53 27.23 32.44
C PRO A 187 -33.96 26.69 32.66
N GLN A 188 -34.99 27.42 32.23
CA GLN A 188 -36.41 27.03 32.32
C GLN A 188 -36.98 26.48 31.00
N ALA A 189 -36.17 26.34 29.94
CA ALA A 189 -36.62 25.93 28.60
C ALA A 189 -37.38 24.59 28.54
N PHE A 190 -37.18 23.69 29.50
CA PHE A 190 -37.83 22.37 29.54
C PHE A 190 -38.84 22.19 30.68
N GLU A 191 -39.21 23.25 31.39
CA GLU A 191 -40.17 23.19 32.51
C GLU A 191 -41.52 22.56 32.12
N ASP A 192 -42.03 22.95 30.95
CA ASP A 192 -43.30 22.47 30.39
C ASP A 192 -43.22 21.11 29.65
N THR A 193 -42.03 20.48 29.63
CA THR A 193 -41.79 19.19 28.95
C THR A 193 -41.04 18.16 29.81
N PRO A 194 -41.51 17.85 31.03
CA PRO A 194 -40.75 17.07 32.02
C PRO A 194 -40.53 15.59 31.66
N ASN A 195 -41.25 15.05 30.66
CA ASN A 195 -41.23 13.64 30.28
C ASN A 195 -40.24 13.31 29.15
N ILE A 196 -39.39 14.26 28.74
CA ILE A 196 -38.35 14.01 27.73
C ILE A 196 -37.40 12.91 28.24
N ARG A 197 -37.23 11.87 27.41
CA ARG A 197 -36.33 10.74 27.62
C ARG A 197 -35.09 10.81 26.72
N VAL A 198 -35.26 11.33 25.51
CA VAL A 198 -34.19 11.43 24.51
C VAL A 198 -34.04 12.88 24.09
N LEU A 199 -32.89 13.47 24.40
CA LEU A 199 -32.52 14.82 24.01
C LEU A 199 -31.21 14.79 23.20
N ARG A 200 -31.31 15.08 21.91
CA ARG A 200 -30.16 15.10 21.00
C ARG A 200 -29.85 16.52 20.55
N LEU A 201 -28.71 17.04 21.00
CA LEU A 201 -28.20 18.39 20.75
C LEU A 201 -26.84 18.35 20.03
N ASP A 202 -26.53 17.25 19.35
CA ASP A 202 -25.26 17.07 18.63
C ASP A 202 -25.06 18.10 17.52
N ASP A 203 -23.81 18.42 17.19
CA ASP A 203 -23.45 19.35 16.12
C ASP A 203 -24.12 20.73 16.29
N ASN A 204 -23.98 21.34 17.47
CA ASN A 204 -24.46 22.69 17.78
C ASN A 204 -23.29 23.58 18.26
N LEU A 205 -23.59 24.74 18.84
CA LEU A 205 -22.60 25.74 19.27
C LEU A 205 -22.64 25.97 20.78
N LEU A 206 -23.13 25.00 21.56
CA LEU A 206 -23.26 25.11 23.02
C LEU A 206 -21.88 25.18 23.67
N THR A 207 -21.68 26.12 24.59
CA THR A 207 -20.44 26.31 25.34
C THR A 207 -20.43 25.57 26.68
N GLU A 208 -21.59 25.15 27.17
CA GLU A 208 -21.76 24.46 28.44
C GLU A 208 -22.89 23.43 28.36
N VAL A 209 -22.92 22.49 29.32
CA VAL A 209 -24.05 21.59 29.48
C VAL A 209 -25.23 22.40 30.03
N PRO A 210 -26.39 22.42 29.36
CA PRO A 210 -27.48 23.31 29.73
C PRO A 210 -28.10 22.93 31.08
N LEU A 211 -28.22 23.91 31.98
CA LEU A 211 -28.81 23.75 33.32
C LEU A 211 -30.25 23.22 33.27
N ALA A 212 -30.97 23.48 32.18
CA ALA A 212 -32.33 23.01 31.94
C ALA A 212 -32.45 21.47 31.99
N VAL A 213 -31.37 20.71 31.77
CA VAL A 213 -31.35 19.24 31.91
C VAL A 213 -31.72 18.80 33.32
N ARG A 214 -31.50 19.64 34.35
CA ARG A 214 -31.92 19.35 35.73
C ARG A 214 -33.43 19.19 35.88
N LEU A 215 -34.22 19.77 34.97
CA LEU A 215 -35.68 19.70 34.96
C LEU A 215 -36.21 18.43 34.27
N LEU A 216 -35.34 17.54 33.80
CA LEU A 216 -35.70 16.34 33.04
C LEU A 216 -35.44 15.04 33.84
N PRO A 217 -36.32 14.65 34.78
CA PRO A 217 -36.12 13.47 35.63
C PRO A 217 -36.23 12.14 34.87
N GLN A 218 -36.88 12.12 33.71
CA GLN A 218 -37.06 10.94 32.86
C GLN A 218 -35.98 10.81 31.78
N LEU A 219 -34.99 11.69 31.74
CA LEU A 219 -33.97 11.69 30.68
C LEU A 219 -33.12 10.41 30.76
N GLU A 220 -33.08 9.66 29.66
CA GLU A 220 -32.34 8.41 29.49
C GLU A 220 -31.15 8.58 28.55
N ASP A 221 -31.24 9.45 27.55
CA ASP A 221 -30.24 9.63 26.50
C ASP A 221 -30.00 11.13 26.24
N LEU A 222 -28.80 11.59 26.61
CA LEU A 222 -28.32 12.94 26.38
C LEU A 222 -27.09 12.92 25.47
N SER A 223 -27.21 13.62 24.35
CA SER A 223 -26.17 13.70 23.35
C SER A 223 -25.83 15.15 23.04
N LEU A 224 -24.59 15.52 23.29
CA LEU A 224 -24.02 16.85 23.16
C LEU A 224 -22.74 16.80 22.32
N GLY A 225 -22.61 15.80 21.43
CA GLY A 225 -21.41 15.63 20.61
C GLY A 225 -21.17 16.81 19.67
N SER A 226 -19.92 17.08 19.31
CA SER A 226 -19.54 18.15 18.38
C SER A 226 -20.09 19.53 18.77
N ASN A 227 -19.98 19.91 20.04
CA ASN A 227 -20.32 21.24 20.53
C ASN A 227 -19.03 21.99 20.95
N ARG A 228 -19.16 23.09 21.69
CA ARG A 228 -18.06 23.89 22.24
C ARG A 228 -17.98 23.78 23.76
N VAL A 229 -18.42 22.65 24.34
CA VAL A 229 -18.46 22.45 25.78
C VAL A 229 -17.04 22.33 26.34
N GLU A 230 -16.63 23.28 27.18
CA GLU A 230 -15.30 23.28 27.79
C GLU A 230 -15.26 22.59 29.17
N VAL A 231 -16.30 22.80 29.98
CA VAL A 231 -16.37 22.30 31.35
C VAL A 231 -17.74 21.71 31.65
N VAL A 232 -17.75 20.58 32.35
CA VAL A 232 -18.97 20.02 32.95
C VAL A 232 -18.95 20.31 34.45
N VAL A 233 -19.84 21.20 34.89
CA VAL A 233 -19.94 21.68 36.27
C VAL A 233 -20.60 20.66 37.21
N GLU A 234 -20.40 20.83 38.52
CA GLU A 234 -21.03 19.99 39.53
C GLU A 234 -22.56 20.12 39.53
N GLY A 235 -23.27 19.00 39.74
CA GLY A 235 -24.72 19.00 39.93
C GLY A 235 -25.59 19.22 38.68
N VAL A 236 -25.02 19.53 37.51
CA VAL A 236 -25.78 19.79 36.28
C VAL A 236 -26.59 18.58 35.80
N LEU A 237 -26.12 17.35 36.06
CA LEU A 237 -26.80 16.11 35.69
C LEU A 237 -27.55 15.43 36.84
N GLN A 238 -27.53 16.01 38.04
CA GLN A 238 -28.08 15.38 39.25
C GLN A 238 -29.62 15.18 39.19
N GLY A 239 -30.31 16.00 38.38
CA GLY A 239 -31.75 15.86 38.12
C GLY A 239 -32.09 14.68 37.20
N ALA A 240 -31.19 14.33 36.27
CA ALA A 240 -31.39 13.30 35.26
C ALA A 240 -31.02 11.89 35.78
N ARG A 241 -31.69 11.43 36.85
CA ARG A 241 -31.34 10.18 37.55
C ARG A 241 -31.51 8.91 36.72
N ARG A 242 -32.29 8.97 35.64
CA ARG A 242 -32.52 7.85 34.70
C ARG A 242 -31.54 7.82 33.53
N LEU A 243 -30.55 8.72 33.51
CA LEU A 243 -29.62 8.84 32.41
C LEU A 243 -28.83 7.54 32.22
N ALA A 244 -29.01 6.93 31.07
CA ALA A 244 -28.37 5.68 30.66
C ALA A 244 -27.24 5.91 29.67
N ARG A 245 -27.37 6.93 28.81
CA ARG A 245 -26.35 7.30 27.82
C ARG A 245 -26.02 8.79 27.93
N LEU A 246 -24.73 9.08 28.09
CA LEU A 246 -24.18 10.43 28.01
C LEU A 246 -23.08 10.48 26.95
N GLU A 247 -23.27 11.31 25.94
CA GLU A 247 -22.33 11.48 24.83
C GLU A 247 -21.87 12.93 24.71
N LEU A 248 -20.57 13.17 24.95
CA LEU A 248 -19.91 14.47 24.92
C LEU A 248 -18.75 14.51 23.92
N ARG A 249 -18.75 13.60 22.93
CA ARG A 249 -17.65 13.47 21.95
C ARG A 249 -17.33 14.78 21.23
N ALA A 250 -16.08 14.95 20.78
CA ALA A 250 -15.67 16.08 19.95
C ALA A 250 -16.02 17.46 20.53
N ASN A 251 -15.91 17.60 21.85
CA ASN A 251 -15.98 18.88 22.56
C ASN A 251 -14.58 19.27 23.04
N PRO A 252 -14.26 20.58 23.14
CA PRO A 252 -13.01 21.08 23.71
C PRO A 252 -12.98 20.94 25.25
N LEU A 253 -13.40 19.79 25.78
CA LEU A 253 -13.47 19.50 27.20
C LEU A 253 -12.08 19.64 27.82
N SER A 254 -11.95 20.62 28.70
CA SER A 254 -10.75 20.88 29.49
C SER A 254 -10.83 20.16 30.84
N ARG A 255 -12.00 20.16 31.47
CA ARG A 255 -12.23 19.53 32.78
C ARG A 255 -13.67 19.02 32.90
N VAL A 256 -13.83 17.83 33.48
CA VAL A 256 -15.11 17.34 34.00
C VAL A 256 -15.00 17.36 35.51
N HIS A 257 -15.88 18.10 36.21
CA HIS A 257 -15.80 18.19 37.67
C HIS A 257 -15.92 16.81 38.30
N GLN A 258 -15.14 16.53 39.36
CA GLN A 258 -15.09 15.21 40.01
C GLN A 258 -16.46 14.70 40.47
N ARG A 259 -17.37 15.63 40.81
CA ARG A 259 -18.74 15.35 41.26
C ARG A 259 -19.81 15.55 40.19
N ALA A 260 -19.43 15.82 38.94
CA ALA A 260 -20.39 16.07 37.85
C ALA A 260 -21.22 14.81 37.50
N LEU A 261 -20.62 13.63 37.59
CA LEU A 261 -21.23 12.33 37.25
C LEU A 261 -21.55 11.47 38.48
N LEU A 262 -21.56 12.08 39.67
CA LEU A 262 -21.82 11.37 40.91
C LEU A 262 -23.29 10.89 40.96
N HIS A 263 -23.50 9.65 41.41
CA HIS A 263 -24.83 9.07 41.64
C HIS A 263 -25.74 9.00 40.40
N LEU A 264 -25.21 8.50 39.28
CA LEU A 264 -25.99 8.13 38.08
C LEU A 264 -26.17 6.60 37.99
N PRO A 265 -27.12 6.00 38.75
CA PRO A 265 -27.20 4.54 38.93
C PRO A 265 -27.60 3.76 37.66
N HIS A 266 -28.18 4.46 36.68
CA HIS A 266 -28.64 3.87 35.42
C HIS A 266 -27.65 4.06 34.27
N LEU A 267 -26.53 4.77 34.48
CA LEU A 267 -25.58 5.08 33.41
C LEU A 267 -24.93 3.79 32.90
N THR A 268 -25.15 3.48 31.61
CA THR A 268 -24.59 2.31 30.93
C THR A 268 -23.50 2.68 29.94
N THR A 269 -23.58 3.87 29.35
CA THR A 269 -22.66 4.31 28.30
C THR A 269 -22.21 5.75 28.54
N LEU A 270 -20.91 5.93 28.66
CA LEU A 270 -20.26 7.24 28.78
C LEU A 270 -19.24 7.41 27.65
N VAL A 271 -19.42 8.45 26.84
CA VAL A 271 -18.54 8.77 25.70
C VAL A 271 -17.97 10.17 25.87
N LEU A 272 -16.65 10.23 26.11
CA LEU A 272 -15.82 11.43 26.27
C LEU A 272 -14.75 11.52 25.16
N SER A 273 -14.99 10.88 24.02
CA SER A 273 -14.08 10.81 22.87
C SER A 273 -13.68 12.19 22.33
N GLU A 274 -12.45 12.32 21.83
CA GLU A 274 -11.90 13.54 21.24
C GLU A 274 -11.84 14.76 22.19
N ALA A 275 -11.80 14.51 23.50
CA ALA A 275 -11.66 15.52 24.55
C ALA A 275 -10.19 15.96 24.73
N ARG A 276 -9.64 16.69 23.76
CA ARG A 276 -8.20 17.06 23.69
C ARG A 276 -7.66 17.83 24.91
N GLY A 277 -8.51 18.47 25.70
CA GLY A 277 -8.11 19.21 26.90
C GLY A 277 -8.15 18.36 28.19
N LEU A 278 -8.80 17.20 28.16
CA LEU A 278 -9.08 16.39 29.35
C LEU A 278 -7.83 15.58 29.75
N ARG A 279 -7.35 15.83 30.97
CA ARG A 279 -6.15 15.19 31.54
C ARG A 279 -6.45 14.06 32.52
N GLU A 280 -7.62 14.09 33.14
CA GLU A 280 -8.04 13.13 34.16
C GLU A 280 -9.52 12.79 33.96
N LEU A 281 -9.91 11.56 34.29
CA LEU A 281 -11.31 11.14 34.31
C LEU A 281 -12.01 11.57 35.62
N PRO A 282 -13.31 11.87 35.57
CA PRO A 282 -14.10 12.17 36.77
C PRO A 282 -14.35 10.90 37.61
N SER A 283 -14.69 11.09 38.89
CA SER A 283 -15.21 10.01 39.71
C SER A 283 -16.54 9.48 39.17
N LEU A 284 -16.62 8.16 38.98
CA LEU A 284 -17.82 7.46 38.52
C LEU A 284 -18.58 6.81 39.68
N ASN A 285 -18.34 7.26 40.91
CA ASN A 285 -18.95 6.68 42.09
C ASN A 285 -20.49 6.73 42.02
N GLY A 286 -21.12 5.57 42.19
CA GLY A 286 -22.55 5.35 42.02
C GLY A 286 -23.00 4.93 40.61
N SER A 287 -22.09 4.81 39.62
CA SER A 287 -22.40 4.36 38.25
C SER A 287 -22.17 2.86 38.05
N LEU A 288 -22.73 2.03 38.93
CA LEU A 288 -22.46 0.58 39.02
C LEU A 288 -22.84 -0.23 37.78
N ARG A 289 -23.68 0.31 36.90
CA ARG A 289 -24.18 -0.33 35.67
C ARG A 289 -23.43 0.07 34.41
N LEU A 290 -22.33 0.82 34.53
CA LEU A 290 -21.57 1.28 33.40
C LEU A 290 -20.97 0.08 32.65
N ARG A 291 -21.28 -0.03 31.35
CA ARG A 291 -20.82 -1.11 30.47
C ARG A 291 -19.82 -0.63 29.44
N THR A 292 -19.94 0.61 29.00
CA THR A 292 -19.09 1.18 27.95
C THR A 292 -18.57 2.53 28.39
N LEU A 293 -17.24 2.63 28.46
CA LEU A 293 -16.51 3.86 28.69
C LEU A 293 -15.59 4.11 27.49
N ARG A 294 -15.83 5.20 26.77
CA ARG A 294 -14.94 5.66 25.70
C ARG A 294 -14.36 7.02 26.06
N ALA A 295 -13.04 7.12 26.06
CA ALA A 295 -12.29 8.35 26.31
C ALA A 295 -11.04 8.39 25.41
N ASP A 296 -11.23 8.07 24.14
CA ASP A 296 -10.19 8.10 23.13
C ASP A 296 -9.81 9.53 22.71
N ARG A 297 -8.59 9.71 22.20
CA ARG A 297 -8.07 11.01 21.72
C ARG A 297 -8.18 12.14 22.75
N ALA A 298 -7.97 11.78 24.01
CA ALA A 298 -7.81 12.72 25.11
C ALA A 298 -6.31 12.85 25.46
N ARG A 299 -5.98 13.58 26.53
CA ARG A 299 -4.60 13.71 27.04
C ARG A 299 -4.46 13.04 28.40
N LEU A 300 -5.11 11.88 28.56
CA LEU A 300 -5.09 11.14 29.82
C LEU A 300 -3.71 10.53 30.03
N ALA A 301 -3.07 10.88 31.17
CA ALA A 301 -1.80 10.29 31.57
C ALA A 301 -1.97 9.01 32.42
N ALA A 302 -3.10 8.90 33.12
CA ALA A 302 -3.47 7.74 33.92
C ALA A 302 -5.00 7.63 34.04
N LEU A 303 -5.49 6.42 34.35
CA LEU A 303 -6.88 6.19 34.76
C LEU A 303 -6.97 6.16 36.30
N PRO A 304 -8.12 6.54 36.90
CA PRO A 304 -8.32 6.43 38.33
C PRO A 304 -8.23 4.97 38.80
N PRO A 305 -7.52 4.66 39.89
CA PRO A 305 -7.36 3.28 40.38
C PRO A 305 -8.70 2.66 40.83
N ASP A 306 -9.61 3.48 41.36
CA ASP A 306 -10.93 3.02 41.79
C ASP A 306 -11.94 2.92 40.63
N LEU A 307 -11.52 2.98 39.36
CA LEU A 307 -12.43 2.92 38.20
C LEU A 307 -13.26 1.63 38.23
N CYS A 308 -12.61 0.49 38.42
CA CYS A 308 -13.28 -0.82 38.42
C CYS A 308 -14.13 -1.06 39.68
N ARG A 309 -13.79 -0.44 40.83
CA ARG A 309 -14.63 -0.43 42.03
C ARG A 309 -15.96 0.26 41.79
N HIS A 310 -15.92 1.38 41.08
CA HIS A 310 -17.11 2.17 40.79
C HIS A 310 -17.91 1.64 39.60
N ALA A 311 -17.27 0.94 38.66
CA ALA A 311 -17.88 0.38 37.45
C ALA A 311 -17.49 -1.10 37.21
N PRO A 312 -17.91 -2.03 38.10
CA PRO A 312 -17.51 -3.44 38.01
C PRO A 312 -18.14 -4.19 36.82
N GLN A 313 -19.21 -3.66 36.23
CA GLN A 313 -19.91 -4.26 35.06
C GLN A 313 -19.35 -3.77 33.70
N LEU A 314 -18.18 -3.14 33.69
CA LEU A 314 -17.58 -2.59 32.50
C LEU A 314 -17.24 -3.71 31.51
N ARG A 315 -17.70 -3.58 30.26
CA ARG A 315 -17.49 -4.54 29.17
C ARG A 315 -16.55 -4.02 28.09
N THR A 316 -16.56 -2.71 27.87
CA THR A 316 -15.74 -2.06 26.86
C THR A 316 -15.08 -0.83 27.46
N LEU A 317 -13.74 -0.82 27.40
CA LEU A 317 -12.91 0.32 27.75
C LEU A 317 -12.09 0.72 26.53
N ASP A 318 -12.37 1.91 26.01
CA ASP A 318 -11.66 2.49 24.87
C ASP A 318 -10.96 3.76 25.31
N VAL A 319 -9.63 3.71 25.35
CA VAL A 319 -8.74 4.81 25.76
C VAL A 319 -7.59 4.97 24.77
N LYS A 320 -7.84 4.67 23.48
CA LYS A 320 -6.82 4.87 22.44
C LYS A 320 -6.40 6.32 22.28
N SER A 321 -5.21 6.55 21.74
CA SER A 321 -4.68 7.89 21.45
C SER A 321 -4.63 8.78 22.69
N ASN A 322 -4.09 8.26 23.79
CA ASN A 322 -3.87 8.97 25.05
C ASN A 322 -2.36 9.01 25.38
N LEU A 323 -2.00 9.36 26.61
CA LEU A 323 -0.62 9.49 27.08
C LEU A 323 -0.32 8.45 28.19
N LEU A 324 -0.93 7.27 28.13
CA LEU A 324 -0.73 6.24 29.14
C LEU A 324 0.66 5.61 28.99
N ASP A 325 1.46 5.63 30.06
CA ASP A 325 2.82 5.04 30.08
C ASP A 325 2.83 3.56 30.49
N ARG A 326 1.75 3.08 31.12
CA ARG A 326 1.56 1.71 31.63
C ARG A 326 0.10 1.28 31.46
N VAL A 327 -0.13 -0.03 31.49
CA VAL A 327 -1.49 -0.59 31.55
C VAL A 327 -2.14 -0.15 32.88
N PRO A 328 -3.37 0.37 32.86
CA PRO A 328 -4.08 0.80 34.07
C PRO A 328 -4.46 -0.41 34.94
N ASP A 329 -4.66 -0.18 36.23
CA ASP A 329 -5.10 -1.22 37.15
C ASP A 329 -6.57 -1.58 36.91
N LEU A 330 -6.83 -2.79 36.39
CA LEU A 330 -8.15 -3.26 35.96
C LEU A 330 -8.60 -4.55 36.67
N HIS A 331 -7.97 -4.94 37.78
CA HIS A 331 -8.21 -6.25 38.42
C HIS A 331 -9.66 -6.52 38.82
N GLU A 332 -10.42 -5.50 39.21
CA GLU A 332 -11.83 -5.66 39.60
C GLU A 332 -12.81 -5.63 38.41
N CYS A 333 -12.35 -5.33 37.19
CA CYS A 333 -13.17 -5.26 35.97
C CYS A 333 -13.39 -6.65 35.32
N SER A 334 -13.94 -7.60 36.08
CA SER A 334 -14.09 -9.01 35.66
C SER A 334 -14.99 -9.27 34.44
N GLU A 335 -15.86 -8.31 34.09
CA GLU A 335 -16.78 -8.41 32.94
C GLU A 335 -16.22 -7.79 31.64
N LEU A 336 -14.97 -7.30 31.67
CA LEU A 336 -14.36 -6.62 30.54
C LEU A 336 -14.14 -7.61 29.38
N ARG A 337 -14.57 -7.20 28.18
CA ARG A 337 -14.47 -8.00 26.95
C ARG A 337 -13.57 -7.34 25.91
N VAL A 338 -13.61 -6.00 25.83
CA VAL A 338 -12.85 -5.23 24.86
C VAL A 338 -12.02 -4.19 25.60
N LEU A 339 -10.71 -4.24 25.40
CA LEU A 339 -9.74 -3.29 25.94
C LEU A 339 -8.90 -2.71 24.80
N GLU A 340 -9.12 -1.43 24.52
CA GLU A 340 -8.45 -0.70 23.46
C GLU A 340 -7.50 0.36 24.06
N LEU A 341 -6.20 0.10 23.90
CA LEU A 341 -5.08 0.86 24.46
C LEU A 341 -4.11 1.35 23.37
N SER A 342 -4.51 1.33 22.10
CA SER A 342 -3.64 1.72 20.99
C SER A 342 -3.24 3.19 21.04
N ASP A 343 -2.14 3.57 20.38
CA ASP A 343 -1.65 4.95 20.35
C ASP A 343 -1.42 5.53 21.76
N ASN A 344 -0.71 4.81 22.60
CA ASN A 344 -0.29 5.27 23.93
C ASN A 344 1.25 5.21 24.03
N SER A 345 1.79 5.40 25.23
CA SER A 345 3.22 5.32 25.52
C SER A 345 3.58 4.11 26.39
N ILE A 346 2.78 3.02 26.31
CA ILE A 346 2.95 1.83 27.15
C ILE A 346 4.27 1.13 26.80
N SER A 347 5.14 0.98 27.80
CA SER A 347 6.52 0.49 27.61
C SER A 347 6.74 -0.97 28.04
N SER A 348 5.90 -1.47 28.93
CA SER A 348 5.97 -2.85 29.45
C SER A 348 4.58 -3.45 29.61
N LEU A 349 4.51 -4.77 29.45
CA LEU A 349 3.36 -5.59 29.80
C LEU A 349 3.85 -6.71 30.71
N GLU A 350 3.51 -6.62 32.00
CA GLU A 350 3.83 -7.62 33.01
C GLU A 350 2.65 -8.57 33.23
N GLY A 351 2.90 -9.74 33.82
CA GLY A 351 1.88 -10.80 33.91
C GLY A 351 0.67 -10.42 34.78
N ASP A 352 0.87 -9.57 35.78
CA ASP A 352 -0.19 -9.16 36.71
C ASP A 352 -0.95 -7.91 36.22
N ASP A 353 -0.47 -7.22 35.18
CA ASP A 353 -1.10 -5.99 34.65
C ASP A 353 -2.52 -6.26 34.10
N LEU A 354 -2.79 -7.49 33.66
CA LEU A 354 -4.09 -7.95 33.15
C LEU A 354 -4.79 -8.92 34.11
N ALA A 355 -4.40 -8.92 35.39
CA ALA A 355 -5.04 -9.75 36.41
C ALA A 355 -6.55 -9.51 36.46
N GLY A 356 -7.33 -10.56 36.74
CA GLY A 356 -8.80 -10.47 36.86
C GLY A 356 -9.58 -10.39 35.55
N LEU A 357 -8.94 -10.18 34.40
CA LEU A 357 -9.58 -10.01 33.09
C LEU A 357 -9.91 -11.33 32.37
N GLY A 358 -10.53 -12.28 33.08
CA GLY A 358 -10.78 -13.64 32.58
C GLY A 358 -11.77 -13.75 31.41
N ARG A 359 -12.55 -12.70 31.12
CA ARG A 359 -13.52 -12.62 30.02
C ARG A 359 -13.08 -11.72 28.86
N LEU A 360 -11.82 -11.26 28.87
CA LEU A 360 -11.30 -10.40 27.82
C LEU A 360 -11.21 -11.18 26.50
N HIS A 361 -11.85 -10.65 25.47
CA HIS A 361 -11.88 -11.20 24.11
C HIS A 361 -10.91 -10.44 23.19
N ASP A 362 -10.96 -9.11 23.25
CA ASP A 362 -10.22 -8.23 22.34
C ASP A 362 -9.25 -7.36 23.14
N LEU A 363 -7.97 -7.50 22.84
CA LEU A 363 -6.90 -6.68 23.41
C LEU A 363 -6.12 -6.01 22.29
N VAL A 364 -6.19 -4.69 22.25
CA VAL A 364 -5.53 -3.89 21.23
C VAL A 364 -4.51 -2.96 21.90
N LEU A 365 -3.24 -3.18 21.57
CA LEU A 365 -2.06 -2.51 22.11
C LEU A 365 -1.18 -1.95 20.98
N ALA A 366 -1.76 -1.69 19.80
CA ALA A 366 -1.03 -1.21 18.64
C ALA A 366 -0.43 0.19 18.88
N ARG A 367 0.67 0.53 18.21
CA ARG A 367 1.29 1.87 18.32
C ARG A 367 1.63 2.25 19.75
N ASN A 368 2.35 1.35 20.44
CA ASN A 368 2.89 1.57 21.78
C ASN A 368 4.42 1.42 21.77
N ARG A 369 5.06 1.32 22.94
CA ARG A 369 6.53 1.24 23.09
C ARG A 369 6.98 -0.07 23.74
N LEU A 370 6.22 -1.16 23.57
CA LEU A 370 6.54 -2.46 24.14
C LEU A 370 7.83 -3.00 23.53
N ARG A 371 8.77 -3.45 24.38
CA ARG A 371 10.06 -4.04 23.96
C ARG A 371 10.15 -5.56 24.06
N ARG A 372 9.40 -6.16 24.98
CA ARG A 372 9.46 -7.59 25.27
C ARG A 372 8.09 -8.11 25.65
N LEU A 373 7.83 -9.37 25.31
CA LEU A 373 6.64 -10.09 25.72
C LEU A 373 7.02 -11.28 26.61
N PRO A 374 6.84 -11.20 27.95
CA PRO A 374 7.22 -12.27 28.88
C PRO A 374 6.23 -13.45 28.87
N ALA A 375 6.67 -14.62 29.35
CA ALA A 375 5.89 -15.87 29.39
C ALA A 375 4.51 -15.72 30.06
N ARG A 376 4.41 -14.87 31.09
CA ARG A 376 3.19 -14.69 31.89
C ARG A 376 2.34 -13.49 31.48
N ALA A 377 2.67 -12.78 30.40
CA ALA A 377 1.97 -11.56 29.98
C ALA A 377 0.44 -11.72 29.86
N PHE A 378 -0.03 -12.90 29.46
CA PHE A 378 -1.45 -13.19 29.22
C PHE A 378 -2.02 -14.29 30.13
N ALA A 379 -1.36 -14.58 31.25
CA ALA A 379 -1.75 -15.67 32.16
C ALA A 379 -3.20 -15.54 32.68
N HIS A 380 -3.71 -14.31 32.79
CA HIS A 380 -5.03 -14.01 33.33
C HIS A 380 -6.11 -13.72 32.28
N THR A 381 -5.82 -13.89 30.98
CA THR A 381 -6.74 -13.60 29.87
C THR A 381 -7.00 -14.82 28.96
N PRO A 382 -7.43 -15.99 29.49
CA PRO A 382 -7.56 -17.23 28.70
C PRO A 382 -8.69 -17.22 27.64
N ALA A 383 -9.56 -16.21 27.67
CA ALA A 383 -10.66 -16.04 26.71
C ALA A 383 -10.29 -15.22 25.47
N LEU A 384 -9.04 -14.74 25.37
CA LEU A 384 -8.61 -13.83 24.32
C LEU A 384 -8.73 -14.48 22.93
N GLN A 385 -9.35 -13.75 22.00
CA GLN A 385 -9.59 -14.15 20.62
C GLN A 385 -8.85 -13.24 19.63
N LEU A 386 -8.75 -11.95 19.95
CA LEU A 386 -8.05 -10.96 19.14
C LEU A 386 -6.95 -10.28 19.95
N LEU A 387 -5.73 -10.30 19.42
CA LEU A 387 -4.57 -9.63 19.99
C LEU A 387 -3.87 -8.80 18.91
N ASN A 388 -3.79 -7.49 19.12
CA ASN A 388 -3.07 -6.58 18.25
C ASN A 388 -1.91 -5.89 18.97
N LEU A 389 -0.69 -6.16 18.51
CA LEU A 389 0.60 -5.64 18.99
C LEU A 389 1.37 -4.91 17.87
N GLU A 390 0.68 -4.52 16.80
CA GLU A 390 1.28 -3.82 15.65
C GLU A 390 1.99 -2.53 16.05
N GLU A 391 3.05 -2.16 15.33
CA GLU A 391 3.77 -0.89 15.52
C GLU A 391 4.24 -0.70 16.97
N ASN A 392 4.90 -1.72 17.50
CA ASN A 392 5.63 -1.64 18.76
C ASN A 392 7.15 -1.75 18.49
N LEU A 393 7.95 -1.96 19.54
CA LEU A 393 9.40 -2.13 19.45
C LEU A 393 9.82 -3.50 19.99
N ILE A 394 9.00 -4.54 19.76
CA ILE A 394 9.19 -5.85 20.39
C ILE A 394 10.45 -6.51 19.80
N GLU A 395 11.46 -6.70 20.64
CA GLU A 395 12.74 -7.35 20.33
C GLU A 395 12.72 -8.84 20.66
N HIS A 396 11.99 -9.23 21.72
CA HIS A 396 11.93 -10.61 22.20
C HIS A 396 10.52 -11.02 22.60
N ILE A 397 10.08 -12.17 22.10
CA ILE A 397 8.86 -12.86 22.51
C ILE A 397 9.25 -14.18 23.17
N ASP A 398 8.83 -14.38 24.42
CA ASP A 398 9.07 -15.63 25.14
C ASP A 398 8.34 -16.81 24.50
N MET A 399 8.95 -18.00 24.51
CA MET A 399 8.41 -19.21 23.87
C MET A 399 7.06 -19.67 24.44
N GLU A 400 6.77 -19.32 25.70
CA GLU A 400 5.53 -19.67 26.38
C GLU A 400 4.52 -18.52 26.43
N ALA A 401 4.84 -17.34 25.86
CA ALA A 401 4.01 -16.14 25.98
C ALA A 401 2.55 -16.34 25.52
N PHE A 402 2.33 -17.12 24.47
CA PHE A 402 0.98 -17.36 23.90
C PHE A 402 0.31 -18.64 24.40
N VAL A 403 0.98 -19.46 25.21
CA VAL A 403 0.41 -20.71 25.75
C VAL A 403 -0.87 -20.48 26.56
N PRO A 404 -0.97 -19.44 27.42
CA PRO A 404 -2.19 -19.17 28.18
C PRO A 404 -3.41 -18.80 27.32
N ILE A 405 -3.21 -18.29 26.10
CA ILE A 405 -4.26 -17.77 25.21
C ILE A 405 -4.55 -18.72 24.04
N SER A 406 -4.77 -19.99 24.34
CA SER A 406 -4.99 -21.05 23.34
C SER A 406 -6.25 -20.88 22.48
N LYS A 407 -7.11 -19.89 22.78
CA LYS A 407 -8.33 -19.56 22.03
C LYS A 407 -8.13 -18.44 21.00
N LEU A 408 -6.91 -17.93 20.85
CA LEU A 408 -6.61 -16.84 19.94
C LEU A 408 -6.92 -17.24 18.49
N GLU A 409 -7.65 -16.38 17.80
CA GLU A 409 -8.04 -16.53 16.39
C GLU A 409 -7.32 -15.50 15.52
N ASP A 410 -7.14 -14.27 16.03
CA ASP A 410 -6.55 -13.16 15.30
C ASP A 410 -5.33 -12.60 16.03
N LEU A 411 -4.16 -12.67 15.39
CA LEU A 411 -2.90 -12.13 15.91
C LEU A 411 -2.28 -11.15 14.92
N ASN A 412 -2.06 -9.92 15.38
CA ASN A 412 -1.28 -8.93 14.66
C ASN A 412 -0.02 -8.54 15.45
N VAL A 413 1.14 -8.84 14.87
CA VAL A 413 2.49 -8.53 15.36
C VAL A 413 3.31 -7.85 14.27
N GLY A 414 2.64 -7.17 13.33
CA GLY A 414 3.29 -6.41 12.26
C GLY A 414 4.11 -5.24 12.80
N ASN A 415 5.06 -4.73 12.01
CA ASN A 415 5.87 -3.55 12.33
C ASN A 415 6.57 -3.64 13.70
N ASN A 416 7.30 -4.72 13.95
CA ASN A 416 8.13 -4.92 15.16
C ASN A 416 9.56 -5.33 14.74
N VAL A 417 10.38 -5.86 15.67
CA VAL A 417 11.80 -6.16 15.42
C VAL A 417 12.25 -7.52 15.97
N PHE A 418 11.32 -8.43 16.30
CA PHE A 418 11.66 -9.72 16.88
C PHE A 418 12.23 -10.69 15.84
N PRO A 419 13.19 -11.56 16.22
CA PRO A 419 13.81 -12.53 15.31
C PRO A 419 13.00 -13.81 15.10
N TRP A 420 12.14 -14.16 16.06
CA TRP A 420 11.40 -15.41 16.09
C TRP A 420 10.01 -15.22 16.68
N LEU A 421 9.01 -15.86 16.07
CA LEU A 421 7.63 -15.92 16.57
C LEU A 421 7.38 -17.32 17.13
N PRO A 422 7.02 -17.51 18.41
CA PRO A 422 6.68 -18.85 18.92
C PRO A 422 5.33 -19.34 18.39
N ALA A 423 5.25 -20.63 18.02
CA ALA A 423 4.02 -21.27 17.55
C ALA A 423 3.16 -21.89 18.67
N SER A 424 3.76 -22.13 19.84
CA SER A 424 3.08 -22.73 21.00
C SER A 424 1.90 -21.85 21.44
N GLY A 425 0.71 -22.43 21.51
CA GLY A 425 -0.54 -21.71 21.84
C GLY A 425 -1.28 -21.10 20.64
N LEU A 426 -0.68 -21.05 19.45
CA LEU A 426 -1.24 -20.41 18.25
C LEU A 426 -1.98 -21.36 17.29
N GLN A 427 -2.29 -22.58 17.73
CA GLN A 427 -2.87 -23.65 16.89
C GLN A 427 -4.28 -23.32 16.36
N ARG A 428 -5.00 -22.40 17.00
CA ARG A 428 -6.37 -22.02 16.63
C ARG A 428 -6.45 -20.77 15.75
N LEU A 429 -5.32 -20.15 15.40
CA LEU A 429 -5.28 -18.94 14.60
C LEU A 429 -5.97 -19.13 13.24
N LEU A 430 -6.75 -18.12 12.85
CA LEU A 430 -7.37 -17.94 11.55
C LEU A 430 -6.61 -16.85 10.76
N HIS A 431 -6.23 -15.76 11.42
CA HIS A 431 -5.54 -14.64 10.79
C HIS A 431 -4.26 -14.29 11.55
N LEU A 432 -3.13 -14.28 10.83
CA LEU A 432 -1.82 -13.91 11.37
C LEU A 432 -1.16 -12.85 10.51
N LYS A 433 -0.85 -11.71 11.13
CA LYS A 433 -0.15 -10.58 10.51
C LYS A 433 1.19 -10.38 11.21
N ALA A 434 2.28 -10.66 10.51
CA ALA A 434 3.67 -10.52 10.96
C ALA A 434 4.53 -9.79 9.91
N HIS A 435 3.96 -8.83 9.18
CA HIS A 435 4.66 -8.03 8.17
C HIS A 435 5.65 -7.02 8.78
N ASN A 436 6.61 -6.55 7.99
CA ASN A 436 7.59 -5.53 8.39
C ASN A 436 8.37 -5.84 9.69
N ASN A 437 8.73 -7.11 9.90
CA ASN A 437 9.65 -7.55 10.94
C ASN A 437 11.00 -7.91 10.31
N PRO A 438 12.00 -6.99 10.32
CA PRO A 438 13.25 -7.16 9.58
C PRO A 438 14.17 -8.26 10.14
N HIS A 439 13.96 -8.68 11.39
CA HIS A 439 14.73 -9.75 12.02
C HIS A 439 14.07 -11.13 11.89
N LEU A 440 12.80 -11.20 11.46
CA LEU A 440 12.06 -12.45 11.30
C LEU A 440 12.49 -13.17 10.02
N ARG A 441 13.64 -13.83 10.06
CA ARG A 441 14.23 -14.50 8.89
C ARG A 441 13.56 -15.84 8.59
N HIS A 442 13.19 -16.57 9.62
CA HIS A 442 12.57 -17.88 9.50
C HIS A 442 11.11 -17.81 9.95
N PHE A 443 10.27 -18.59 9.29
CA PHE A 443 8.85 -18.71 9.60
C PHE A 443 8.45 -20.18 9.62
N HIS A 444 7.37 -20.49 10.35
CA HIS A 444 6.96 -21.87 10.64
C HIS A 444 6.22 -22.55 9.47
N PRO A 445 6.30 -23.88 9.37
CA PRO A 445 5.54 -24.66 8.41
C PRO A 445 4.03 -24.66 8.70
N PRO A 446 3.18 -24.99 7.69
CA PRO A 446 1.73 -25.01 7.83
C PRO A 446 1.19 -26.00 8.87
N GLU A 447 1.96 -27.05 9.20
CA GLU A 447 1.61 -28.06 10.22
C GLU A 447 1.35 -27.46 11.60
N LEU A 448 2.05 -26.37 11.93
CA LEU A 448 1.92 -25.67 13.20
C LEU A 448 0.70 -24.72 13.24
N PHE A 449 0.09 -24.43 12.09
CA PHE A 449 -1.07 -23.55 11.95
C PHE A 449 -2.23 -24.24 11.21
N PRO A 450 -2.87 -25.25 11.80
CA PRO A 450 -3.83 -26.09 11.09
C PRO A 450 -5.09 -25.35 10.63
N ARG A 451 -5.48 -24.25 11.28
CA ARG A 451 -6.73 -23.51 10.98
C ARG A 451 -6.51 -22.20 10.23
N ILE A 452 -5.28 -21.89 9.83
CA ILE A 452 -4.94 -20.60 9.25
C ILE A 452 -5.68 -20.38 7.92
N GLN A 453 -6.20 -19.17 7.74
CA GLN A 453 -6.87 -18.73 6.51
C GLN A 453 -6.12 -17.57 5.87
N THR A 454 -5.54 -16.66 6.67
CA THR A 454 -4.86 -15.48 6.14
C THR A 454 -3.52 -15.26 6.84
N LEU A 455 -2.49 -15.09 6.04
CA LEU A 455 -1.12 -14.80 6.46
C LEU A 455 -0.64 -13.53 5.76
N VAL A 456 -0.17 -12.56 6.55
CA VAL A 456 0.50 -11.37 6.04
C VAL A 456 1.88 -11.33 6.65
N LEU A 457 2.91 -11.70 5.90
CA LEU A 457 4.26 -11.99 6.39
C LEU A 457 5.27 -10.93 5.94
N SER A 458 6.45 -10.95 6.55
CA SER A 458 7.51 -9.96 6.27
C SER A 458 8.22 -10.18 4.94
N TYR A 459 8.35 -11.44 4.51
CA TYR A 459 9.08 -11.81 3.31
C TYR A 459 8.24 -12.77 2.47
N ALA A 460 8.31 -12.63 1.14
CA ALA A 460 7.58 -13.51 0.22
C ALA A 460 8.00 -14.99 0.36
N TYR A 461 9.26 -15.24 0.71
CA TYR A 461 9.79 -16.58 0.93
C TYR A 461 9.09 -17.34 2.06
N HIS A 462 8.47 -16.64 3.02
CA HIS A 462 7.71 -17.29 4.08
C HIS A 462 6.42 -17.94 3.56
N CYS A 463 5.87 -17.46 2.45
CA CYS A 463 4.68 -18.03 1.82
C CYS A 463 4.97 -19.29 0.98
N CYS A 464 6.24 -19.61 0.70
CA CYS A 464 6.62 -20.73 -0.17
C CYS A 464 6.11 -22.10 0.32
N GLU A 465 6.05 -22.32 1.64
CA GLU A 465 5.52 -23.59 2.19
C GLU A 465 3.99 -23.65 2.23
N PHE A 466 3.32 -22.51 2.13
CA PHE A 466 1.85 -22.41 2.11
C PHE A 466 1.29 -22.48 0.68
N MET A 467 2.15 -22.43 -0.33
CA MET A 467 1.79 -22.42 -1.76
C MET A 467 0.85 -23.58 -2.17
N PRO A 468 1.10 -24.84 -1.77
CA PRO A 468 0.20 -25.96 -2.13
C PRO A 468 -1.21 -25.84 -1.52
N LEU A 469 -1.36 -25.09 -0.43
CA LEU A 469 -2.64 -24.85 0.24
C LEU A 469 -3.42 -23.66 -0.35
N MET A 470 -2.82 -22.92 -1.28
CA MET A 470 -3.47 -21.81 -1.99
C MET A 470 -4.17 -22.26 -3.28
N GLU A 471 -3.72 -23.37 -3.89
CA GLU A 471 -4.10 -23.83 -5.24
C GLU A 471 -5.25 -24.85 -5.29
N GLY A 472 -5.81 -25.25 -4.14
CA GLY A 472 -6.79 -26.35 -4.03
C GLY A 472 -8.25 -26.07 -4.43
N GLY A 473 -8.57 -25.15 -5.33
CA GLY A 473 -9.95 -24.90 -5.77
C GLY A 473 -10.02 -24.40 -7.21
N GLU A 474 -10.90 -25.01 -8.00
CA GLU A 474 -11.17 -24.69 -9.42
C GLU A 474 -11.32 -23.18 -9.67
N GLU A 475 -10.81 -22.73 -10.81
CA GLU A 475 -10.87 -21.36 -11.31
C GLU A 475 -12.32 -20.85 -11.43
N GLU A 476 -12.82 -20.16 -10.40
CA GLU A 476 -13.81 -19.11 -10.63
C GLU A 476 -13.07 -17.80 -10.94
N ALA A 477 -13.19 -17.38 -12.19
CA ALA A 477 -12.64 -16.15 -12.73
C ALA A 477 -13.04 -14.94 -11.86
N ALA A 478 -12.07 -14.37 -11.16
CA ALA A 478 -12.19 -13.02 -10.62
C ALA A 478 -12.17 -12.01 -11.80
N PRO A 479 -12.95 -10.92 -11.74
CA PRO A 479 -13.03 -9.96 -12.83
C PRO A 479 -11.66 -9.32 -13.07
N GLU A 480 -11.30 -9.24 -14.36
CA GLU A 480 -10.08 -8.58 -14.84
C GLU A 480 -9.94 -7.18 -14.26
N GLY A 481 -8.79 -6.94 -13.63
CA GLY A 481 -8.36 -5.61 -13.21
C GLY A 481 -7.86 -5.56 -11.77
N LEU A 482 -6.77 -6.27 -11.46
CA LEU A 482 -5.79 -5.95 -10.40
C LEU A 482 -4.71 -7.04 -10.36
N SER A 483 -3.80 -7.01 -11.34
CA SER A 483 -2.52 -7.69 -11.27
C SER A 483 -1.42 -6.66 -11.09
N ASP A 484 -0.49 -7.00 -10.19
CA ASP A 484 0.80 -6.36 -9.92
C ASP A 484 0.81 -4.98 -9.27
N LEU A 485 0.64 -4.99 -7.94
CA LEU A 485 1.35 -4.06 -7.08
C LEU A 485 2.08 -4.85 -5.99
N VAL A 486 3.41 -4.93 -6.10
CA VAL A 486 4.27 -5.15 -4.94
C VAL A 486 4.10 -3.94 -4.02
N LEU A 487 3.15 -4.02 -3.09
CA LEU A 487 2.98 -3.05 -2.01
C LEU A 487 4.15 -3.17 -1.01
N LEU A 488 5.24 -2.47 -1.30
CA LEU A 488 5.82 -1.61 -0.27
C LEU A 488 5.19 -0.23 -0.48
N PRO A 489 4.83 0.49 0.60
CA PRO A 489 3.94 1.65 0.51
C PRO A 489 4.57 2.75 -0.36
N PRO A 490 3.78 3.43 -1.21
CA PRO A 490 4.25 4.61 -1.93
C PRO A 490 4.58 5.74 -0.95
N PRO A 491 5.64 6.54 -1.18
CA PRO A 491 5.82 7.77 -0.42
C PRO A 491 4.82 8.77 -0.99
N ALA A 492 3.93 9.24 -0.11
CA ALA A 492 2.73 10.02 -0.40
C ALA A 492 1.49 9.21 -0.83
N LEU A 493 1.15 8.18 -0.06
CA LEU A 493 -0.24 8.01 0.33
C LEU A 493 -0.38 8.28 1.82
N ASP A 494 -1.36 9.12 2.16
CA ASP A 494 -1.65 9.55 3.52
C ASP A 494 -1.72 8.35 4.48
N PRO A 495 -1.01 8.39 5.63
CA PRO A 495 -1.14 7.42 6.72
C PRO A 495 -2.59 7.22 7.20
N ALA A 496 -3.49 8.16 6.85
CA ALA A 496 -4.93 8.09 7.13
C ALA A 496 -5.70 7.04 6.30
N ALA A 497 -5.17 6.58 5.14
CA ALA A 497 -5.86 5.58 4.32
C ALA A 497 -5.81 4.16 4.93
N TRP A 498 -4.73 3.82 5.67
CA TRP A 498 -4.63 2.57 6.44
C TRP A 498 -5.37 2.66 7.78
N ALA A 499 -5.47 3.85 8.36
CA ALA A 499 -6.35 4.13 9.50
C ALA A 499 -7.83 3.89 9.14
N ASN A 500 -8.26 4.22 7.91
CA ASN A 500 -9.65 4.01 7.48
C ASN A 500 -10.01 2.53 7.14
N LEU A 501 -9.04 1.66 6.88
CA LEU A 501 -9.24 0.21 6.72
C LEU A 501 -9.19 -0.55 8.06
N THR A 502 -8.54 0.03 9.07
CA THR A 502 -8.58 -0.44 10.47
C THR A 502 -9.81 0.08 11.22
N ASP A 503 -10.37 1.25 10.84
CA ASP A 503 -11.66 1.77 11.34
C ASP A 503 -12.90 1.06 10.76
N LEU A 504 -12.72 0.14 9.80
CA LEU A 504 -13.79 -0.75 9.30
C LEU A 504 -14.05 -1.97 10.21
N TRP A 505 -13.17 -2.26 11.18
CA TRP A 505 -13.26 -3.48 11.98
C TRP A 505 -14.40 -3.51 13.02
N PRO A 506 -14.89 -2.39 13.60
CA PRO A 506 -16.13 -2.41 14.38
C PRO A 506 -17.39 -2.51 13.49
N HIS A 507 -17.28 -2.23 12.19
CA HIS A 507 -18.41 -2.18 11.25
C HIS A 507 -18.54 -3.41 10.35
N LEU A 508 -17.48 -4.17 10.11
CA LEU A 508 -17.55 -5.49 9.46
C LEU A 508 -18.06 -6.58 10.40
N LEU A 509 -17.93 -6.41 11.72
CA LEU A 509 -18.61 -7.24 12.72
C LEU A 509 -20.12 -6.94 12.84
N ASN A 510 -20.67 -6.00 12.06
CA ASN A 510 -22.11 -5.68 12.05
C ASN A 510 -22.81 -6.09 10.73
N VAL A 511 -22.12 -6.78 9.82
CA VAL A 511 -22.70 -7.30 8.55
C VAL A 511 -22.96 -8.82 8.60
N SER A 512 -22.58 -9.51 9.68
CA SER A 512 -22.89 -10.93 9.92
C SER A 512 -23.60 -11.21 11.25
N GLY A 513 -24.47 -10.30 11.70
CA GLY A 513 -25.17 -10.46 12.98
C GLY A 513 -26.42 -9.58 13.17
N GLY A 514 -27.20 -9.40 12.11
CA GLY A 514 -28.42 -8.59 12.12
C GLY A 514 -29.62 -9.30 11.49
N ALA A 515 -29.78 -10.61 11.72
CA ALA A 515 -31.00 -11.34 11.38
C ALA A 515 -31.65 -11.84 12.68
N ALA A 516 -32.79 -11.21 13.00
CA ALA A 516 -33.93 -11.72 13.75
C ALA A 516 -33.69 -12.83 14.79
N TRP A 517 -33.84 -12.45 16.06
CA TRP A 517 -34.37 -13.35 17.08
C TRP A 517 -35.75 -13.86 16.63
N GLY A 518 -35.85 -15.16 16.37
CA GLY A 518 -37.12 -15.79 16.04
C GLY A 518 -37.02 -17.18 15.42
N ALA A 519 -36.26 -18.12 16.02
CA ALA A 519 -36.43 -19.55 15.76
C ALA A 519 -35.92 -20.39 16.94
N SER A 520 -36.64 -21.48 17.22
CA SER A 520 -36.56 -22.38 18.37
C SER A 520 -35.17 -23.00 18.64
N GLU A 521 -34.87 -23.16 19.92
CA GLU A 521 -33.62 -23.60 20.54
C GLU A 521 -33.36 -25.14 20.44
N SER A 522 -33.82 -25.81 19.39
CA SER A 522 -33.81 -27.29 19.32
C SER A 522 -33.05 -27.94 18.15
N GLU A 523 -32.44 -27.19 17.23
CA GLU A 523 -31.76 -27.78 16.05
C GLU A 523 -30.26 -27.46 15.93
N ALA A 524 -29.66 -26.71 16.87
CA ALA A 524 -28.24 -26.34 16.83
C ALA A 524 -27.29 -27.32 17.56
N ARG A 525 -27.68 -28.58 17.74
CA ARG A 525 -26.83 -29.63 18.35
C ARG A 525 -26.40 -30.75 17.38
N GLY A 526 -26.76 -30.66 16.11
CA GLY A 526 -26.42 -31.69 15.10
C GLY A 526 -25.42 -31.25 14.01
N ALA A 527 -25.00 -29.98 13.96
CA ALA A 527 -24.26 -29.43 12.81
C ALA A 527 -22.80 -29.05 13.10
N ALA A 528 -22.23 -29.48 14.23
CA ALA A 528 -20.86 -29.17 14.62
C ALA A 528 -19.82 -30.21 14.13
N ASP A 529 -20.25 -31.38 13.64
CA ASP A 529 -19.37 -32.50 13.25
C ASP A 529 -19.33 -32.80 11.74
N ALA A 530 -19.89 -31.94 10.88
CA ALA A 530 -20.02 -32.22 9.44
C ALA A 530 -19.48 -31.12 8.50
N ARG A 531 -18.44 -30.37 8.90
CA ARG A 531 -17.73 -29.41 8.02
C ARG A 531 -16.21 -29.61 8.01
N ALA A 532 -15.78 -30.87 8.07
CA ALA A 532 -14.36 -31.23 8.04
C ALA A 532 -13.74 -31.24 6.62
N ASP A 533 -14.49 -31.02 5.54
CA ASP A 533 -14.01 -31.34 4.19
C ASP A 533 -14.41 -30.29 3.14
N MET A 534 -13.91 -29.06 3.30
CA MET A 534 -13.81 -28.07 2.21
C MET A 534 -12.32 -27.75 2.03
N PRO A 535 -11.78 -27.68 0.80
CA PRO A 535 -10.38 -27.35 0.58
C PRO A 535 -10.05 -26.01 1.24
N ARG A 536 -9.11 -26.04 2.18
CA ARG A 536 -8.70 -24.88 2.98
C ARG A 536 -7.89 -23.93 2.09
N ARG A 537 -8.52 -22.87 1.59
CA ARG A 537 -7.82 -21.85 0.80
C ARG A 537 -7.09 -20.87 1.71
N VAL A 538 -5.79 -21.10 1.91
CA VAL A 538 -4.93 -20.16 2.64
C VAL A 538 -4.61 -18.97 1.72
N HIS A 539 -4.66 -17.75 2.24
CA HIS A 539 -4.22 -16.54 1.54
C HIS A 539 -2.95 -16.03 2.20
N CYS A 540 -1.81 -16.14 1.52
CA CYS A 540 -0.52 -15.69 2.03
C CYS A 540 0.02 -14.51 1.21
N LEU A 541 0.37 -13.42 1.88
CA LEU A 541 0.91 -12.21 1.29
C LEU A 541 2.24 -11.83 1.97
N PRO A 542 3.25 -11.33 1.25
CA PRO A 542 3.31 -11.15 -0.20
C PRO A 542 3.59 -12.47 -0.95
N LEU A 543 3.06 -12.61 -2.18
CA LEU A 543 3.29 -13.80 -3.00
C LEU A 543 4.74 -13.86 -3.53
N PRO A 544 5.37 -15.05 -3.58
CA PRO A 544 6.64 -15.24 -4.27
C PRO A 544 6.45 -14.98 -5.77
N GLY A 545 7.48 -14.42 -6.41
CA GLY A 545 7.50 -14.14 -7.85
C GLY A 545 8.81 -14.67 -8.47
N PRO A 546 8.99 -14.56 -9.79
CA PRO A 546 10.14 -15.20 -10.47
C PRO A 546 11.50 -14.60 -10.10
N PHE A 547 11.54 -13.37 -9.60
CA PHE A 547 12.73 -12.74 -9.02
C PHE A 547 12.92 -13.02 -7.52
N LEU A 548 11.99 -13.74 -6.90
CA LEU A 548 12.01 -14.28 -5.53
C LEU A 548 11.59 -15.77 -5.53
N PRO A 549 12.37 -16.65 -6.18
CA PRO A 549 12.01 -18.05 -6.34
C PRO A 549 12.09 -18.81 -5.01
N CYS A 550 11.23 -19.82 -4.84
CA CYS A 550 11.19 -20.65 -3.64
C CYS A 550 12.23 -21.79 -3.64
N VAL A 551 12.53 -22.35 -4.81
CA VAL A 551 13.32 -23.58 -4.95
C VAL A 551 14.77 -23.26 -5.33
N ASP A 552 14.95 -22.63 -6.49
CA ASP A 552 16.24 -22.46 -7.15
C ASP A 552 16.38 -21.03 -7.71
N LEU A 553 17.57 -20.43 -7.68
CA LEU A 553 17.77 -19.06 -8.19
C LEU A 553 17.52 -18.98 -9.71
N PHE A 554 17.96 -19.98 -10.47
CA PHE A 554 17.85 -20.04 -11.94
C PHE A 554 16.75 -20.97 -12.48
N ASP A 555 15.94 -21.56 -11.61
CA ASP A 555 14.84 -22.52 -11.90
C ASP A 555 15.23 -23.77 -12.71
N TRP A 556 15.80 -23.65 -13.92
CA TRP A 556 15.98 -24.74 -14.89
C TRP A 556 17.46 -25.02 -15.22
N TRP A 557 17.77 -26.29 -15.53
CA TRP A 557 19.14 -26.73 -15.84
C TRP A 557 19.72 -26.11 -17.13
N THR A 558 18.88 -25.81 -18.12
CA THR A 558 19.32 -25.17 -19.36
C THR A 558 19.81 -23.74 -19.12
N LEU A 559 19.12 -22.97 -18.28
CA LEU A 559 19.54 -21.63 -17.89
C LEU A 559 20.87 -21.68 -17.12
N ARG A 560 21.01 -22.63 -16.18
CA ARG A 560 22.26 -22.87 -15.45
C ARG A 560 23.43 -23.16 -16.38
N CYS A 561 23.29 -24.12 -17.29
CA CYS A 561 24.31 -24.45 -18.28
C CYS A 561 24.67 -23.23 -19.15
N GLY A 562 23.67 -22.46 -19.57
CA GLY A 562 23.86 -21.21 -20.31
C GLY A 562 24.67 -20.17 -19.52
N VAL A 563 24.29 -19.90 -18.27
CA VAL A 563 24.99 -18.95 -17.40
C VAL A 563 26.44 -19.35 -17.17
N TRP A 564 26.72 -20.63 -16.89
CA TRP A 564 28.09 -21.13 -16.72
C TRP A 564 28.93 -20.99 -18.00
N ALA A 565 28.34 -21.26 -19.18
CA ALA A 565 29.02 -21.07 -20.45
C ALA A 565 29.36 -19.60 -20.71
N VAL A 566 28.38 -18.69 -20.52
CA VAL A 566 28.56 -17.25 -20.70
C VAL A 566 29.58 -16.69 -19.70
N LEU A 567 29.52 -17.12 -18.43
CA LEU A 567 30.47 -16.78 -17.38
C LEU A 567 31.91 -17.10 -17.78
N LEU A 568 32.17 -18.35 -18.20
CA LEU A 568 33.52 -18.79 -18.57
C LEU A 568 34.03 -18.05 -19.80
N LEU A 569 33.19 -17.88 -20.82
CA LEU A 569 33.57 -17.19 -22.05
C LEU A 569 33.82 -15.69 -21.81
N ALA A 570 33.01 -15.02 -20.98
CA ALA A 570 33.19 -13.62 -20.62
C ALA A 570 34.48 -13.40 -19.82
N LEU A 571 34.77 -14.25 -18.82
CA LEU A 571 35.99 -14.12 -18.00
C LEU A 571 37.26 -14.46 -18.81
N LEU A 572 37.28 -15.60 -19.50
CA LEU A 572 38.45 -16.06 -20.25
C LEU A 572 38.69 -15.22 -21.51
N GLY A 573 37.63 -14.92 -22.27
CA GLY A 573 37.72 -14.14 -23.50
C GLY A 573 38.22 -12.73 -23.25
N ASN A 574 37.54 -11.98 -22.37
CA ASN A 574 37.93 -10.61 -22.07
C ASN A 574 39.23 -10.52 -21.27
N GLY A 575 39.47 -11.44 -20.32
CA GLY A 575 40.74 -11.52 -19.59
C GLY A 575 41.93 -11.76 -20.51
N THR A 576 41.79 -12.65 -21.50
CA THR A 576 42.84 -12.89 -22.51
C THR A 576 43.08 -11.65 -23.38
N VAL A 577 42.03 -10.94 -23.79
CA VAL A 577 42.15 -9.71 -24.58
C VAL A 577 42.89 -8.62 -23.81
N VAL A 578 42.50 -8.36 -22.55
CA VAL A 578 43.21 -7.40 -21.67
C VAL A 578 44.68 -7.82 -21.51
N PHE A 579 44.93 -9.09 -21.20
CA PHE A 579 46.29 -9.60 -21.02
C PHE A 579 47.16 -9.41 -22.27
N VAL A 580 46.71 -9.88 -23.43
CA VAL A 580 47.49 -9.80 -24.67
C VAL A 580 47.75 -8.34 -25.06
N LEU A 581 46.76 -7.46 -24.94
CA LEU A 581 46.91 -6.06 -25.34
C LEU A 581 47.84 -5.27 -24.41
N VAL A 582 47.79 -5.53 -23.10
CA VAL A 582 48.65 -4.87 -22.10
C VAL A 582 50.10 -5.38 -22.17
N PHE A 583 50.30 -6.69 -22.35
CA PHE A 583 51.64 -7.30 -22.35
C PHE A 583 52.31 -7.37 -23.72
N SER A 584 51.61 -7.05 -24.81
CA SER A 584 52.26 -6.93 -26.12
C SER A 584 53.26 -5.77 -26.12
N ARG A 585 54.49 -5.98 -26.62
CA ARG A 585 55.52 -4.92 -26.76
C ARG A 585 55.20 -3.91 -27.87
N SER A 586 53.97 -3.88 -28.36
CA SER A 586 53.54 -3.02 -29.47
C SER A 586 53.03 -1.67 -28.93
N ARG A 587 53.19 -0.58 -29.71
CA ARG A 587 52.68 0.73 -29.28
C ARG A 587 51.15 0.70 -29.16
N ILE A 588 50.62 1.30 -28.10
CA ILE A 588 49.18 1.40 -27.86
C ILE A 588 48.63 2.60 -28.63
N ASP A 589 47.90 2.32 -29.69
CA ASP A 589 47.11 3.31 -30.43
C ASP A 589 45.72 3.51 -29.77
N VAL A 590 45.06 4.63 -30.06
CA VAL A 590 43.76 4.99 -29.48
C VAL A 590 42.70 3.86 -29.59
N PRO A 591 42.52 3.18 -30.73
CA PRO A 591 41.53 2.10 -30.81
C PRO A 591 41.88 0.88 -29.94
N ARG A 592 43.17 0.58 -29.75
CA ARG A 592 43.62 -0.52 -28.87
C ARG A 592 43.39 -0.18 -27.40
N PHE A 593 43.61 1.09 -27.03
CA PHE A 593 43.30 1.61 -25.71
C PHE A 593 41.80 1.51 -25.40
N LEU A 594 40.93 1.95 -26.31
CA LEU A 594 39.47 1.89 -26.11
C LEU A 594 38.96 0.44 -26.02
N VAL A 595 39.48 -0.45 -26.87
CA VAL A 595 39.17 -1.88 -26.82
C VAL A 595 39.60 -2.54 -25.49
N THR A 596 40.74 -2.12 -24.93
CA THR A 596 41.21 -2.64 -23.62
C THR A 596 40.25 -2.23 -22.50
N ASN A 597 39.69 -1.02 -22.56
CA ASN A 597 38.68 -0.56 -21.61
C ASN A 597 37.34 -1.32 -21.76
N LEU A 598 36.92 -1.61 -23.00
CA LEU A 598 35.72 -2.41 -23.26
C LEU A 598 35.87 -3.84 -22.70
N ALA A 599 37.02 -4.46 -22.93
CA ALA A 599 37.32 -5.78 -22.38
C ALA A 599 37.37 -5.77 -20.84
N ALA A 600 37.90 -4.70 -20.22
CA ALA A 600 37.88 -4.55 -18.77
C ALA A 600 36.46 -4.40 -18.20
N ALA A 601 35.59 -3.64 -18.88
CA ALA A 601 34.19 -3.49 -18.51
C ALA A 601 33.43 -4.83 -18.60
N ASP A 602 33.55 -5.55 -19.71
CA ASP A 602 32.89 -6.85 -19.93
C ASP A 602 33.42 -7.96 -19.00
N PHE A 603 34.67 -7.84 -18.52
CA PHE A 603 35.21 -8.74 -17.49
C PHE A 603 34.47 -8.60 -16.15
N PHE A 604 34.04 -7.39 -15.77
CA PHE A 604 33.24 -7.19 -14.56
C PHE A 604 31.85 -7.84 -14.65
N MET A 605 31.23 -7.89 -15.84
CA MET A 605 29.98 -8.64 -16.07
C MET A 605 30.18 -10.14 -15.77
N GLY A 606 31.33 -10.68 -16.17
CA GLY A 606 31.72 -12.05 -15.85
C GLY A 606 31.84 -12.27 -14.33
N LEU A 607 32.45 -11.35 -13.59
CA LEU A 607 32.53 -11.46 -12.12
C LEU A 607 31.14 -11.40 -11.45
N TYR A 608 30.26 -10.52 -11.91
CA TYR A 608 28.86 -10.45 -11.46
C TYR A 608 28.13 -11.78 -11.64
N LEU A 609 28.19 -12.37 -12.85
CA LEU A 609 27.62 -13.70 -13.10
C LEU A 609 28.24 -14.79 -12.22
N GLY A 610 29.53 -14.68 -11.92
CA GLY A 610 30.23 -15.59 -11.03
C GLY A 610 29.62 -15.62 -9.62
N PHE A 611 29.26 -14.47 -9.06
CA PHE A 611 28.57 -14.41 -7.76
C PHE A 611 27.23 -15.15 -7.79
N LEU A 612 26.40 -14.90 -8.80
CA LEU A 612 25.09 -15.55 -8.90
C LEU A 612 25.21 -17.07 -9.13
N ALA A 613 26.15 -17.49 -9.98
CA ALA A 613 26.39 -18.91 -10.27
C ALA A 613 26.89 -19.68 -9.04
N VAL A 614 27.75 -19.07 -8.21
CA VAL A 614 28.24 -19.68 -6.97
C VAL A 614 27.11 -19.81 -5.93
N VAL A 615 26.26 -18.78 -5.80
CA VAL A 615 25.12 -18.82 -4.86
C VAL A 615 24.10 -19.87 -5.29
N ASP A 616 23.73 -19.91 -6.58
CA ASP A 616 22.82 -20.93 -7.11
C ASP A 616 23.37 -22.34 -6.89
N ALA A 617 24.66 -22.58 -7.18
CA ALA A 617 25.29 -23.89 -6.95
C ALA A 617 25.38 -24.27 -5.46
N GLY A 618 25.54 -23.28 -4.57
CA GLY A 618 25.65 -23.51 -3.13
C GLY A 618 24.31 -23.67 -2.41
N THR A 619 23.19 -23.35 -3.06
CA THR A 619 21.84 -23.32 -2.45
C THR A 619 20.82 -24.19 -3.20
N LEU A 620 21.32 -25.14 -4.02
CA LEU A 620 20.52 -26.05 -4.84
C LEU A 620 19.38 -26.70 -4.04
N GLY A 621 18.13 -26.47 -4.47
CA GLY A 621 16.93 -27.06 -3.87
C GLY A 621 16.47 -26.43 -2.55
N GLU A 622 17.25 -25.54 -1.93
CA GLU A 622 16.94 -24.91 -0.64
C GLU A 622 17.20 -23.39 -0.64
N PHE A 623 16.97 -22.72 -1.78
CA PHE A 623 17.24 -21.29 -1.91
C PHE A 623 16.44 -20.44 -0.90
N ARG A 624 15.16 -20.76 -0.66
CA ARG A 624 14.29 -20.01 0.30
C ARG A 624 14.90 -19.82 1.69
N ALA A 625 15.63 -20.81 2.21
CA ALA A 625 16.21 -20.76 3.55
C ALA A 625 17.41 -19.80 3.60
N HIS A 626 18.07 -19.59 2.47
CA HIS A 626 19.29 -18.79 2.32
C HIS A 626 19.02 -17.45 1.61
N ALA A 627 17.86 -17.27 0.99
CA ALA A 627 17.53 -16.13 0.14
C ALA A 627 17.63 -14.79 0.89
N ILE A 628 17.06 -14.72 2.09
CA ILE A 628 17.10 -13.50 2.94
C ILE A 628 18.54 -13.20 3.37
N ALA A 629 19.33 -14.23 3.70
CA ALA A 629 20.74 -14.07 4.08
C ALA A 629 21.59 -13.58 2.89
N TRP A 630 21.34 -14.10 1.68
CA TRP A 630 21.99 -13.66 0.45
C TRP A 630 21.64 -12.20 0.12
N GLN A 631 20.36 -11.85 0.08
CA GLN A 631 19.89 -10.49 -0.22
C GLN A 631 20.47 -9.46 0.76
N MET A 632 20.59 -9.80 2.04
CA MET A 632 21.15 -8.90 3.06
C MET A 632 22.68 -8.92 3.15
N SER A 633 23.36 -9.76 2.36
CA SER A 633 24.81 -9.92 2.41
C SER A 633 25.58 -8.76 1.75
N GLY A 634 26.86 -8.61 2.12
CA GLY A 634 27.79 -7.77 1.35
C GLY A 634 28.03 -8.29 -0.07
N GLY A 635 27.88 -9.59 -0.31
CA GLY A 635 28.06 -10.23 -1.61
C GLY A 635 27.05 -9.75 -2.65
N CYS A 636 25.76 -9.69 -2.28
CA CYS A 636 24.71 -9.19 -3.17
C CYS A 636 24.94 -7.71 -3.56
N ARG A 637 25.32 -6.87 -2.61
CA ARG A 637 25.66 -5.46 -2.88
C ARG A 637 26.85 -5.29 -3.82
N LEU A 638 27.90 -6.10 -3.65
CA LEU A 638 29.07 -6.08 -4.54
C LEU A 638 28.72 -6.61 -5.94
N ALA A 639 27.91 -7.67 -6.03
CA ALA A 639 27.44 -8.20 -7.30
C ALA A 639 26.64 -7.15 -8.08
N GLY A 640 25.66 -6.50 -7.45
CA GLY A 640 24.88 -5.42 -8.06
C GLY A 640 25.73 -4.24 -8.52
N PHE A 641 26.70 -3.82 -7.70
CA PHE A 641 27.67 -2.78 -8.06
C PHE A 641 28.48 -3.15 -9.32
N LEU A 642 29.02 -4.37 -9.38
CA LEU A 642 29.79 -4.84 -10.54
C LEU A 642 28.93 -4.96 -11.81
N GLY A 643 27.67 -5.41 -11.66
CA GLY A 643 26.71 -5.50 -12.76
C GLY A 643 26.43 -4.15 -13.40
N VAL A 644 26.07 -3.14 -12.60
CA VAL A 644 25.79 -1.77 -13.09
C VAL A 644 27.06 -1.08 -13.61
N LEU A 645 28.19 -1.21 -12.90
CA LEU A 645 29.46 -0.64 -13.35
C LEU A 645 29.87 -1.18 -14.72
N SER A 646 29.72 -2.49 -14.91
CA SER A 646 30.03 -3.17 -16.17
C SER A 646 29.12 -2.70 -17.30
N SER A 647 27.80 -2.70 -17.08
CA SER A 647 26.82 -2.34 -18.12
C SER A 647 27.00 -0.91 -18.62
N GLU A 648 27.13 0.06 -17.70
CA GLU A 648 27.27 1.48 -18.06
C GLU A 648 28.61 1.77 -18.74
N LEU A 649 29.70 1.18 -18.22
CA LEU A 649 31.03 1.40 -18.78
C LEU A 649 31.17 0.77 -20.18
N SER A 650 30.57 -0.41 -20.41
CA SER A 650 30.58 -1.05 -21.73
C SER A 650 29.83 -0.21 -22.77
N VAL A 651 28.62 0.27 -22.46
CA VAL A 651 27.82 1.11 -23.38
C VAL A 651 28.53 2.44 -23.66
N TYR A 652 29.09 3.10 -22.64
CA TYR A 652 29.86 4.33 -22.80
C TYR A 652 31.08 4.12 -23.70
N THR A 653 31.87 3.07 -23.43
CA THR A 653 33.07 2.76 -24.19
C THR A 653 32.73 2.45 -25.65
N LEU A 654 31.63 1.74 -25.88
CA LEU A 654 31.12 1.44 -27.21
C LEU A 654 30.76 2.73 -27.97
N ALA A 655 30.04 3.66 -27.35
CA ALA A 655 29.73 4.96 -27.94
C ALA A 655 31.00 5.73 -28.32
N VAL A 656 32.02 5.77 -27.46
CA VAL A 656 33.29 6.43 -27.75
C VAL A 656 34.04 5.76 -28.92
N ILE A 657 34.07 4.41 -28.95
CA ILE A 657 34.66 3.64 -30.06
C ILE A 657 34.00 4.02 -31.38
N THR A 658 32.67 4.10 -31.41
CA THR A 658 31.95 4.43 -32.66
C THR A 658 32.10 5.89 -33.07
N LEU A 659 32.14 6.83 -32.13
CA LEU A 659 32.40 8.24 -32.41
C LEU A 659 33.81 8.46 -32.98
N GLU A 660 34.83 7.83 -32.40
CA GLU A 660 36.20 7.85 -32.94
C GLU A 660 36.22 7.37 -34.39
N ARG A 661 35.53 6.27 -34.67
CA ARG A 661 35.49 5.66 -36.01
C ARG A 661 34.69 6.47 -37.01
N ASN A 662 33.52 6.97 -36.62
CA ASN A 662 32.71 7.85 -37.45
C ASN A 662 33.50 9.12 -37.81
N TYR A 663 34.20 9.71 -36.84
CA TYR A 663 35.04 10.87 -37.06
C TYR A 663 36.20 10.56 -38.01
N ALA A 664 36.94 9.47 -37.78
CA ALA A 664 38.07 9.06 -38.61
C ALA A 664 37.69 8.74 -40.06
N ILE A 665 36.53 8.13 -40.29
CA ILE A 665 36.02 7.75 -41.63
C ILE A 665 35.49 8.98 -42.37
N THR A 666 34.70 9.83 -41.71
CA THR A 666 34.09 11.00 -42.35
C THR A 666 35.09 12.12 -42.67
N HIS A 667 36.17 12.25 -41.89
CA HIS A 667 37.19 13.29 -42.06
C HIS A 667 38.54 12.74 -42.53
N ALA A 668 38.53 11.63 -43.28
CA ALA A 668 39.74 10.94 -43.74
C ALA A 668 40.75 11.82 -44.51
N MET A 669 40.33 12.99 -45.03
CA MET A 669 41.18 13.91 -45.80
C MET A 669 41.93 14.97 -44.98
N HIS A 670 41.75 15.08 -43.66
CA HIS A 670 42.53 15.99 -42.80
C HIS A 670 43.39 15.22 -41.77
N LEU A 671 44.64 14.91 -42.13
CA LEU A 671 45.59 14.12 -41.31
C LEU A 671 45.89 14.69 -39.90
N ASN A 672 45.69 16.00 -39.67
CA ASN A 672 46.10 16.70 -38.43
C ASN A 672 45.03 16.76 -37.33
N LYS A 673 43.87 16.11 -37.47
CA LYS A 673 42.75 16.20 -36.52
C LYS A 673 42.34 14.87 -35.85
N ARG A 674 43.17 13.82 -35.89
CA ARG A 674 42.84 12.54 -35.21
C ARG A 674 42.84 12.70 -33.68
N LEU A 675 41.94 11.99 -32.99
CA LEU A 675 41.86 11.96 -31.53
C LEU A 675 43.22 11.48 -30.97
N SER A 676 43.85 12.26 -30.10
CA SER A 676 45.12 11.86 -29.48
C SER A 676 44.88 10.96 -28.28
N LEU A 677 45.87 10.13 -27.93
CA LEU A 677 45.78 9.23 -26.76
C LEU A 677 45.51 9.99 -25.45
N ARG A 678 46.02 11.23 -25.32
CA ARG A 678 45.75 12.08 -24.15
C ARG A 678 44.28 12.49 -24.06
N HIS A 679 43.68 12.91 -25.18
CA HIS A 679 42.26 13.26 -25.22
C HIS A 679 41.38 12.03 -25.00
N ALA A 680 41.72 10.88 -25.59
CA ALA A 680 41.01 9.62 -25.38
C ALA A 680 41.05 9.17 -23.91
N ALA A 681 42.19 9.32 -23.23
CA ALA A 681 42.32 8.99 -21.81
C ALA A 681 41.44 9.88 -20.91
N ILE A 682 41.33 11.19 -21.21
CA ILE A 682 40.44 12.10 -20.47
C ILE A 682 38.96 11.71 -20.68
N VAL A 683 38.56 11.44 -21.92
CA VAL A 683 37.19 10.99 -22.23
C VAL A 683 36.86 9.68 -21.51
N MET A 684 37.78 8.72 -21.52
CA MET A 684 37.59 7.47 -20.79
C MET A 684 37.55 7.67 -19.28
N ALA A 685 38.38 8.55 -18.72
CA ALA A 685 38.33 8.87 -17.28
C ALA A 685 36.98 9.44 -16.86
N ALA A 686 36.35 10.27 -17.70
CA ALA A 686 34.99 10.75 -17.47
C ALA A 686 33.95 9.61 -17.51
N GLY A 687 34.08 8.68 -18.46
CA GLY A 687 33.23 7.48 -18.53
C GLY A 687 33.33 6.57 -17.31
N TRP A 688 34.56 6.36 -16.80
CA TRP A 688 34.79 5.62 -15.55
C TRP A 688 34.16 6.34 -14.34
N ALA A 689 34.34 7.66 -14.22
CA ALA A 689 33.74 8.43 -13.14
C ALA A 689 32.21 8.37 -13.18
N PHE A 690 31.61 8.48 -14.36
CA PHE A 690 30.16 8.35 -14.55
C PHE A 690 29.66 6.96 -14.14
N SER A 691 30.30 5.90 -14.64
CA SER A 691 29.85 4.51 -14.38
C SER A 691 29.99 4.13 -12.90
N LEU A 692 31.07 4.59 -12.26
CA LEU A 692 31.29 4.42 -10.82
C LEU A 692 30.24 5.18 -9.99
N LEU A 693 29.87 6.39 -10.40
CA LEU A 693 28.81 7.16 -9.75
C LEU A 693 27.47 6.42 -9.86
N MET A 694 27.10 5.98 -11.07
CA MET A 694 25.83 5.27 -11.30
C MET A 694 25.75 3.94 -10.54
N ALA A 695 26.86 3.22 -10.38
CA ALA A 695 26.92 2.00 -9.58
C ALA A 695 26.94 2.27 -8.06
N ALA A 696 27.42 3.42 -7.60
CA ALA A 696 27.46 3.76 -6.18
C ALA A 696 26.11 4.26 -5.63
N LEU A 697 25.25 4.88 -6.46
CA LEU A 697 23.98 5.48 -6.04
C LEU A 697 23.04 4.51 -5.28
N PRO A 698 22.86 3.24 -5.69
CA PRO A 698 22.04 2.29 -4.93
C PRO A 698 22.68 1.84 -3.60
N LEU A 699 23.98 2.06 -3.37
CA LEU A 699 24.61 1.77 -2.07
C LEU A 699 24.35 2.87 -1.04
N VAL A 700 24.05 4.09 -1.48
CA VAL A 700 23.79 5.28 -0.64
C VAL A 700 22.29 5.46 -0.35
N GLY A 701 21.43 4.56 -0.87
CA GLY A 701 19.99 4.55 -0.59
C GLY A 701 19.11 5.29 -1.60
N VAL A 702 19.63 5.59 -2.80
CA VAL A 702 18.81 6.13 -3.91
C VAL A 702 17.93 5.05 -4.55
N SER A 703 18.44 3.82 -4.59
CA SER A 703 17.75 2.57 -4.97
C SER A 703 18.32 1.44 -4.10
N ASP A 704 17.79 0.22 -4.15
CA ASP A 704 18.28 -0.90 -3.33
C ASP A 704 18.59 -2.15 -4.17
N TYR A 705 19.83 -2.65 -4.07
CA TYR A 705 20.24 -3.91 -4.69
C TYR A 705 19.61 -5.14 -4.00
N ARG A 706 19.18 -5.03 -2.75
CA ARG A 706 18.78 -6.18 -1.92
C ARG A 706 17.36 -6.68 -2.21
N LYS A 707 16.57 -5.92 -2.97
CA LYS A 707 15.14 -6.19 -3.20
C LYS A 707 14.89 -7.46 -4.02
N PHE A 708 15.72 -7.71 -5.02
CA PHE A 708 15.62 -8.88 -5.90
C PHE A 708 16.78 -9.84 -5.66
N ALA A 709 16.55 -11.15 -5.80
CA ALA A 709 17.59 -12.16 -5.59
C ALA A 709 18.79 -12.04 -6.56
N VAL A 710 18.57 -11.43 -7.73
CA VAL A 710 19.56 -11.16 -8.80
C VAL A 710 20.43 -9.93 -8.49
N CYS A 711 20.12 -9.18 -7.44
CA CYS A 711 20.92 -8.04 -6.96
C CYS A 711 21.01 -6.84 -7.92
N LEU A 712 20.01 -6.64 -8.78
CA LEU A 712 19.93 -5.49 -9.70
C LEU A 712 18.87 -4.47 -9.24
N PRO A 713 19.07 -3.18 -9.51
CA PRO A 713 18.26 -2.11 -8.94
C PRO A 713 17.01 -1.84 -9.82
N PHE A 714 16.11 -2.81 -9.96
CA PHE A 714 14.85 -2.65 -10.73
C PHE A 714 13.70 -2.09 -9.91
N GLU A 715 13.99 -1.41 -8.81
CA GLU A 715 12.96 -0.92 -7.91
C GLU A 715 12.22 0.29 -8.50
N THR A 716 10.90 0.15 -8.68
CA THR A 716 10.00 1.22 -9.16
C THR A 716 9.07 1.77 -8.07
N GLY A 717 9.16 1.27 -6.83
CA GLY A 717 8.20 1.57 -5.76
C GLY A 717 8.36 2.96 -5.12
N SER A 718 9.57 3.53 -5.14
CA SER A 718 9.82 4.90 -4.67
C SER A 718 10.09 5.82 -5.87
N PRO A 719 9.65 7.10 -5.83
CA PRO A 719 9.86 8.04 -6.94
C PRO A 719 11.35 8.34 -7.15
N LEU A 720 12.16 8.24 -6.09
CA LEU A 720 13.62 8.36 -6.17
C LEU A 720 14.24 7.15 -6.90
N ALA A 721 13.84 5.93 -6.56
CA ALA A 721 14.34 4.72 -7.22
C ALA A 721 13.84 4.63 -8.67
N LEU A 722 12.56 4.96 -8.92
CA LEU A 722 11.98 5.03 -10.25
C LEU A 722 12.72 6.07 -11.12
N GLY A 723 13.00 7.25 -10.57
CA GLY A 723 13.76 8.29 -11.25
C GLY A 723 15.17 7.81 -11.64
N TYR A 724 15.84 7.06 -10.77
CA TYR A 724 17.14 6.46 -11.05
C TYR A 724 17.09 5.43 -12.18
N VAL A 725 16.13 4.49 -12.13
CA VAL A 725 15.96 3.46 -13.18
C VAL A 725 15.64 4.09 -14.53
N VAL A 726 14.73 5.06 -14.56
CA VAL A 726 14.39 5.79 -15.78
C VAL A 726 15.58 6.57 -16.31
N ALA A 727 16.37 7.23 -15.44
CA ALA A 727 17.57 7.94 -15.86
C ALA A 727 18.60 7.01 -16.52
N LEU A 728 18.86 5.83 -15.94
CA LEU A 728 19.71 4.81 -16.55
C LEU A 728 19.22 4.38 -17.93
N LEU A 729 17.94 4.08 -18.06
CA LEU A 729 17.33 3.68 -19.33
C LEU A 729 17.42 4.77 -20.39
N VAL A 730 17.20 6.03 -20.00
CA VAL A 730 17.29 7.19 -20.90
C VAL A 730 18.73 7.41 -21.34
N VAL A 731 19.70 7.36 -20.43
CA VAL A 731 21.13 7.52 -20.78
C VAL A 731 21.55 6.44 -21.78
N ASN A 732 21.22 5.18 -21.50
CA ASN A 732 21.52 4.07 -22.41
C ASN A 732 20.78 4.21 -23.75
N GLY A 733 19.51 4.60 -23.73
CA GLY A 733 18.72 4.87 -24.94
C GLY A 733 19.31 5.98 -25.81
N VAL A 734 19.74 7.10 -25.20
CA VAL A 734 20.42 8.19 -25.91
C VAL A 734 21.74 7.73 -26.50
N ALA A 735 22.53 6.94 -25.76
CA ALA A 735 23.77 6.36 -26.28
C ALA A 735 23.52 5.49 -27.52
N PHE A 736 22.47 4.65 -27.50
CA PHE A 736 22.06 3.86 -28.67
C PHE A 736 21.62 4.71 -29.86
N LEU A 737 20.89 5.81 -29.65
CA LEU A 737 20.51 6.71 -30.74
C LEU A 737 21.72 7.41 -31.36
N VAL A 738 22.69 7.83 -30.54
CA VAL A 738 23.96 8.39 -31.01
C VAL A 738 24.74 7.37 -31.82
N LEU A 739 24.80 6.12 -31.33
CA LEU A 739 25.40 4.99 -32.04
C LEU A 739 24.75 4.80 -33.42
N LEU A 740 23.42 4.65 -33.47
CA LEU A 740 22.66 4.45 -34.71
C LEU A 740 22.87 5.60 -35.71
N GLY A 741 22.80 6.85 -35.24
CA GLY A 741 23.05 8.04 -36.07
C GLY A 741 24.47 8.08 -36.64
N CYS A 742 25.48 7.71 -35.84
CA CYS A 742 26.86 7.61 -36.29
C CYS A 742 27.04 6.53 -37.36
N TYR A 743 26.40 5.37 -37.22
CA TYR A 743 26.44 4.32 -38.24
C TYR A 743 25.72 4.71 -39.52
N LEU A 744 24.55 5.33 -39.44
CA LEU A 744 23.83 5.79 -40.62
C LEU A 744 24.68 6.78 -41.41
N LYS A 745 25.34 7.71 -40.72
CA LYS A 745 26.27 8.68 -41.32
C LYS A 745 27.48 7.99 -41.96
N MET A 746 28.10 7.03 -41.26
CA MET A 746 29.22 6.24 -41.78
C MET A 746 28.81 5.42 -43.01
N TYR A 747 27.64 4.80 -42.98
CA TYR A 747 27.09 4.00 -44.07
C TYR A 747 26.82 4.87 -45.31
N CYS A 748 26.19 6.04 -45.14
CA CYS A 748 25.97 6.99 -46.23
C CYS A 748 27.28 7.53 -46.81
N ALA A 749 28.31 7.74 -45.99
CA ALA A 749 29.63 8.19 -46.46
C ALA A 749 30.38 7.12 -47.27
N ILE A 750 30.13 5.83 -47.00
CA ILE A 750 30.78 4.70 -47.68
C ILE A 750 29.97 4.25 -48.92
N ARG A 751 28.64 4.39 -48.90
CA ARG A 751 27.74 4.00 -50.00
C ARG A 751 27.85 5.00 -51.16
N GLY A 752 28.52 4.58 -52.23
CA GLY A 752 28.75 5.38 -53.44
C GLY A 752 30.22 5.77 -53.69
N SER A 753 31.13 5.45 -52.77
CA SER A 753 32.58 5.63 -52.94
C SER A 753 33.28 4.37 -53.46
N GLN A 754 34.37 4.51 -54.22
CA GLN A 754 35.27 3.41 -54.63
C GLN A 754 35.86 2.62 -53.43
N ALA A 755 35.69 3.13 -52.21
CA ALA A 755 36.11 2.50 -50.96
C ALA A 755 35.16 1.39 -50.43
N TRP A 756 34.05 1.09 -51.10
CA TRP A 756 33.10 0.03 -50.66
C TRP A 756 33.76 -1.36 -50.48
N ASN A 757 34.86 -1.64 -51.20
CA ASN A 757 35.64 -2.87 -51.08
C ASN A 757 37.01 -2.70 -50.36
N SER A 758 37.23 -1.57 -49.67
CA SER A 758 38.46 -1.29 -48.91
C SER A 758 38.56 -2.16 -47.64
N ASN A 759 39.77 -2.24 -47.05
CA ASN A 759 39.95 -2.74 -45.68
C ASN A 759 39.06 -1.98 -44.67
N ASP A 760 38.78 -0.70 -44.94
CA ASP A 760 37.96 0.15 -44.07
C ASP A 760 36.49 -0.29 -44.03
N SER A 761 35.93 -0.79 -45.14
CA SER A 761 34.55 -1.29 -45.17
C SER A 761 34.40 -2.62 -44.44
N ARG A 762 35.44 -3.48 -44.47
CA ARG A 762 35.50 -4.72 -43.67
C ARG A 762 35.60 -4.44 -42.17
N ILE A 763 36.31 -3.39 -41.78
CA ILE A 763 36.38 -2.94 -40.39
C ILE A 763 35.02 -2.36 -39.97
N ALA A 764 34.42 -1.47 -40.77
CA ALA A 764 33.12 -0.88 -40.48
C ALA A 764 32.00 -1.92 -40.33
N LYS A 765 31.96 -2.97 -41.17
CA LYS A 765 31.00 -4.09 -41.04
C LYS A 765 31.14 -4.86 -39.72
N ARG A 766 32.37 -5.04 -39.23
CA ARG A 766 32.62 -5.70 -37.93
C ARG A 766 32.18 -4.84 -36.76
N MET A 767 32.36 -3.53 -36.85
CA MET A 767 31.91 -2.58 -35.81
C MET A 767 30.37 -2.46 -35.81
N ALA A 768 29.74 -2.45 -36.97
CA ALA A 768 28.29 -2.48 -37.10
C ALA A 768 27.67 -3.78 -36.53
N LEU A 769 28.31 -4.93 -36.75
CA LEU A 769 27.89 -6.20 -36.16
C LEU A 769 27.95 -6.16 -34.63
N LEU A 770 29.00 -5.58 -34.06
CA LEU A 770 29.17 -5.43 -32.62
C LEU A 770 28.08 -4.54 -31.98
N VAL A 771 27.70 -3.46 -32.65
CA VAL A 771 26.64 -2.57 -32.16
C VAL A 771 25.25 -3.16 -32.36
N PHE A 772 25.05 -3.93 -33.42
CA PHE A 772 23.81 -4.66 -33.63
C PHE A 772 23.61 -5.76 -32.56
N THR A 773 24.66 -6.49 -32.20
CA THR A 773 24.57 -7.51 -31.13
C THR A 773 24.28 -6.89 -29.76
N ASP A 774 24.88 -5.74 -29.46
CA ASP A 774 24.60 -4.99 -28.23
C ASP A 774 23.15 -4.47 -28.19
N PHE A 775 22.67 -3.88 -29.30
CA PHE A 775 21.28 -3.45 -29.44
C PHE A 775 20.29 -4.60 -29.25
N LEU A 776 20.54 -5.77 -29.83
CA LEU A 776 19.66 -6.92 -29.69
C LEU A 776 19.59 -7.44 -28.24
N CYS A 777 20.66 -7.32 -27.46
CA CYS A 777 20.67 -7.74 -26.06
C CYS A 777 19.96 -6.73 -25.14
N TRP A 778 20.06 -5.43 -25.45
CA TRP A 778 19.49 -4.35 -24.64
C TRP A 778 18.04 -3.99 -25.00
N SER A 779 17.64 -4.16 -26.26
CA SER A 779 16.32 -3.74 -26.75
C SER A 779 15.14 -4.39 -26.00
N PRO A 780 15.15 -5.70 -25.68
CA PRO A 780 14.06 -6.31 -24.92
C PRO A 780 13.94 -5.72 -23.51
N ILE A 781 15.06 -5.57 -22.80
CA ILE A 781 15.10 -5.08 -21.41
C ILE A 781 14.66 -3.61 -21.37
N ALA A 782 15.15 -2.78 -22.29
CA ALA A 782 14.76 -1.37 -22.37
C ALA A 782 13.27 -1.21 -22.70
N PHE A 783 12.72 -2.04 -23.60
CA PHE A 783 11.30 -2.02 -23.95
C PHE A 783 10.42 -2.44 -22.77
N PHE A 784 10.76 -3.52 -22.06
CA PHE A 784 9.97 -3.99 -20.91
C PHE A 784 10.08 -3.06 -19.70
N ALA A 785 11.26 -2.51 -19.43
CA ALA A 785 11.43 -1.57 -18.33
C ALA A 785 10.70 -0.24 -18.60
N LEU A 786 10.63 0.21 -19.85
CA LEU A 786 9.89 1.42 -20.23
C LEU A 786 8.37 1.20 -20.16
N THR A 787 7.88 0.07 -20.65
CA THR A 787 6.44 -0.27 -20.61
C THR A 787 5.95 -0.49 -19.18
N ALA A 788 6.75 -1.13 -18.32
CA ALA A 788 6.50 -1.21 -16.89
C ALA A 788 6.49 0.16 -16.20
N ALA A 789 7.38 1.09 -16.59
CA ALA A 789 7.39 2.45 -16.06
C ALA A 789 6.15 3.27 -16.46
N PHE A 790 5.50 2.95 -17.59
CA PHE A 790 4.24 3.54 -18.04
C PHE A 790 3.00 2.78 -17.54
N GLY A 791 3.16 1.75 -16.69
CA GLY A 791 2.05 0.99 -16.10
C GLY A 791 1.42 -0.05 -17.04
N ALA A 792 2.06 -0.39 -18.15
CA ALA A 792 1.61 -1.42 -19.09
C ALA A 792 2.52 -2.65 -19.00
N GLN A 793 2.08 -3.69 -18.31
CA GLN A 793 2.82 -4.95 -18.19
C GLN A 793 2.52 -5.86 -19.37
N LEU A 794 3.33 -5.75 -20.43
CA LEU A 794 3.14 -6.49 -21.68
C LEU A 794 3.81 -7.87 -21.70
N VAL A 795 4.62 -8.21 -20.69
CA VAL A 795 5.38 -9.46 -20.61
C VAL A 795 5.35 -10.05 -19.20
N SER A 796 5.31 -11.38 -19.14
CA SER A 796 5.31 -12.11 -17.87
C SER A 796 6.64 -11.93 -17.14
N LEU A 797 6.59 -11.90 -15.80
CA LEU A 797 7.79 -11.71 -14.98
C LEU A 797 8.82 -12.85 -15.15
N GLU A 798 8.40 -14.04 -15.60
CA GLU A 798 9.26 -15.19 -15.88
C GLU A 798 10.13 -14.97 -17.13
N GLU A 799 9.54 -14.42 -18.19
CA GLU A 799 10.27 -14.07 -19.41
C GLU A 799 11.30 -12.96 -19.12
N ALA A 800 10.93 -11.98 -18.29
CA ALA A 800 11.83 -10.90 -17.87
C ALA A 800 13.08 -11.43 -17.15
N LYS A 801 12.95 -12.48 -16.32
CA LYS A 801 14.07 -13.12 -15.62
C LYS A 801 15.12 -13.65 -16.61
N VAL A 802 14.69 -14.33 -17.67
CA VAL A 802 15.59 -14.88 -18.70
C VAL A 802 16.33 -13.75 -19.43
N PHE A 803 15.64 -12.68 -19.79
CA PHE A 803 16.26 -11.53 -20.45
C PHE A 803 17.34 -10.87 -19.57
N THR A 804 17.06 -10.68 -18.29
CA THR A 804 18.00 -10.03 -17.36
C THR A 804 19.19 -10.91 -16.98
N VAL A 805 18.96 -12.19 -16.70
CA VAL A 805 20.01 -13.10 -16.18
C VAL A 805 20.88 -13.67 -17.28
N PHE A 806 20.30 -13.96 -18.45
CA PHE A 806 21.01 -14.64 -19.54
C PHE A 806 21.24 -13.76 -20.77
N VAL A 807 20.25 -12.99 -21.23
CA VAL A 807 20.40 -12.20 -22.47
C VAL A 807 21.30 -10.98 -22.28
N LEU A 808 21.19 -10.27 -21.15
CA LEU A 808 22.05 -9.10 -20.87
C LEU A 808 23.56 -9.42 -20.94
N PRO A 809 24.06 -10.50 -20.30
CA PRO A 809 25.50 -10.80 -20.31
C PRO A 809 26.03 -11.46 -21.59
N LEU A 810 25.16 -11.90 -22.51
CA LEU A 810 25.59 -12.52 -23.79
C LEU A 810 26.43 -11.57 -24.63
N ASN A 811 26.11 -10.27 -24.59
CA ASN A 811 26.87 -9.25 -25.30
C ASN A 811 28.35 -9.24 -24.85
N SER A 812 28.60 -9.23 -23.54
CA SER A 812 29.94 -9.23 -22.96
C SER A 812 30.75 -10.50 -23.29
N CYS A 813 30.08 -11.62 -23.56
CA CYS A 813 30.72 -12.85 -24.05
C CYS A 813 31.08 -12.79 -25.54
N CYS A 814 30.20 -12.28 -26.39
CA CYS A 814 30.41 -12.22 -27.85
C CYS A 814 31.46 -11.18 -28.27
N ASN A 815 31.53 -10.06 -27.55
CA ASN A 815 32.41 -8.93 -27.79
C ASN A 815 33.87 -9.32 -28.13
N PRO A 816 34.63 -10.04 -27.26
CA PRO A 816 36.03 -10.39 -27.54
C PRO A 816 36.25 -11.21 -28.82
N PHE A 817 35.27 -12.02 -29.24
CA PHE A 817 35.35 -12.78 -30.49
C PHE A 817 35.12 -11.91 -31.72
N LEU A 818 34.18 -10.96 -31.64
CA LEU A 818 33.78 -10.11 -32.76
C LEU A 818 34.87 -9.10 -33.15
N TYR A 819 35.64 -8.57 -32.20
CA TYR A 819 36.61 -7.48 -32.47
C TYR A 819 38.09 -7.84 -32.25
N ALA A 820 38.45 -8.82 -31.42
CA ALA A 820 39.84 -9.11 -31.07
C ALA A 820 40.30 -10.48 -31.58
N ILE A 821 39.74 -11.57 -31.05
CA ILE A 821 40.28 -12.94 -31.19
C ILE A 821 40.26 -13.43 -32.64
N LEU A 822 39.24 -13.06 -33.42
CA LEU A 822 39.13 -13.44 -34.83
C LEU A 822 39.99 -12.57 -35.78
N THR A 823 40.71 -11.58 -35.28
CA THR A 823 41.54 -10.71 -36.13
C THR A 823 42.93 -11.33 -36.39
N LYS A 824 43.42 -11.21 -37.63
CA LYS A 824 44.76 -11.69 -38.01
C LYS A 824 45.87 -10.98 -37.21
N GLN A 825 45.63 -9.74 -36.78
CA GLN A 825 46.61 -8.96 -36.01
C GLN A 825 46.72 -9.46 -34.57
N PHE A 826 45.60 -9.72 -33.89
CA PHE A 826 45.60 -10.28 -32.54
C PHE A 826 46.26 -11.65 -32.47
N LYS A 827 46.03 -12.52 -33.47
CA LYS A 827 46.70 -13.83 -33.56
C LYS A 827 48.22 -13.70 -33.66
N LYS A 828 48.73 -12.68 -34.35
CA LYS A 828 50.18 -12.38 -34.40
C LYS A 828 50.70 -11.84 -33.08
N ASP A 829 49.96 -10.91 -32.46
CA ASP A 829 50.34 -10.32 -31.18
C ASP A 829 50.32 -11.37 -30.05
N CYS A 830 49.37 -12.30 -30.07
CA CYS A 830 49.33 -13.48 -29.19
C CYS A 830 50.54 -14.40 -29.40
N ALA A 831 50.89 -14.72 -30.66
CA ALA A 831 52.08 -15.51 -30.96
C ALA A 831 53.38 -14.83 -30.48
N LEU A 832 53.47 -13.49 -30.58
CA LEU A 832 54.61 -12.72 -30.07
C LEU A 832 54.70 -12.74 -28.54
N VAL A 833 53.57 -12.64 -27.85
CA VAL A 833 53.51 -12.75 -26.37
C VAL A 833 53.88 -14.17 -25.93
N CYS A 834 53.34 -15.21 -26.58
CA CYS A 834 53.71 -16.60 -26.30
C CYS A 834 55.21 -16.84 -26.51
N LYS A 835 55.78 -16.34 -27.62
CA LYS A 835 57.21 -16.42 -27.90
C LYS A 835 58.05 -15.67 -26.86
N ALA A 836 57.61 -14.49 -26.41
CA ALA A 836 58.29 -13.73 -25.36
C ALA A 836 58.22 -14.44 -23.99
N ILE A 837 57.10 -15.11 -23.68
CA ILE A 837 56.96 -15.93 -22.47
C ILE A 837 57.89 -17.15 -22.55
N GLU A 838 57.99 -17.78 -23.72
CA GLU A 838 58.88 -18.92 -23.97
C GLU A 838 60.37 -18.52 -23.88
N GLU A 839 60.77 -17.40 -24.48
CA GLU A 839 62.11 -16.81 -24.35
C GLU A 839 62.43 -16.39 -22.89
N SER A 840 61.43 -15.94 -22.13
CA SER A 840 61.57 -15.62 -20.70
C SER A 840 61.69 -16.87 -19.80
N ARG A 841 61.14 -18.02 -20.25
CA ARG A 841 61.33 -19.33 -19.61
C ARG A 841 62.70 -19.92 -19.95
N VAL A 842 63.16 -19.78 -21.20
CA VAL A 842 64.49 -20.25 -21.64
C VAL A 842 65.63 -19.47 -20.96
N THR A 843 65.48 -18.16 -20.79
CA THR A 843 66.46 -17.34 -20.03
C THR A 843 66.47 -17.65 -18.53
N ARG A 844 65.33 -18.05 -17.94
CA ARG A 844 65.29 -18.61 -16.57
C ARG A 844 65.85 -20.03 -16.45
N GLY A 845 65.83 -20.82 -17.53
CA GLY A 845 66.45 -22.16 -17.58
C GLY A 845 67.98 -22.12 -17.66
N ILE A 846 68.56 -21.11 -18.31
CA ILE A 846 70.03 -20.94 -18.44
C ILE A 846 70.64 -20.22 -17.22
N GLY A 847 69.84 -19.46 -16.46
CA GLY A 847 70.27 -18.74 -15.25
C GLY A 847 70.47 -19.60 -13.99
N ARG A 848 70.32 -20.93 -14.04
CA ARG A 848 70.50 -21.83 -12.89
C ARG A 848 71.80 -22.65 -12.90
N CYS A 849 72.62 -22.56 -13.94
CA CYS A 849 73.91 -23.26 -14.03
C CYS A 849 75.02 -22.35 -14.57
N ARG A 850 75.54 -21.42 -13.75
CA ARG A 850 76.93 -20.93 -13.85
C ARG A 850 77.27 -19.99 -12.69
N HIS A 851 77.49 -20.60 -11.52
CA HIS A 851 78.41 -20.07 -10.52
C HIS A 851 79.65 -20.96 -10.53
N SER A 852 80.69 -20.58 -11.29
CA SER A 852 82.09 -20.77 -10.90
C SER A 852 83.05 -20.11 -11.89
N SER A 853 84.02 -19.40 -11.31
CA SER A 853 85.38 -19.08 -11.81
C SER A 853 85.58 -18.17 -13.04
N ASN A 854 86.03 -16.94 -12.74
CA ASN A 854 87.19 -16.21 -13.29
C ASN A 854 87.68 -16.56 -14.72
N PHE A 855 87.81 -15.55 -15.60
CA PHE A 855 89.11 -15.00 -16.04
C PHE A 855 88.93 -13.90 -17.12
N SER A 856 89.87 -12.95 -17.12
CA SER A 856 90.04 -11.73 -17.92
C SER A 856 89.88 -11.86 -19.45
N ASN A 857 89.33 -10.84 -20.13
CA ASN A 857 90.14 -9.83 -20.84
C ASN A 857 89.32 -8.72 -21.55
N ARG A 858 89.85 -7.50 -21.39
CA ARG A 858 89.59 -6.24 -22.11
C ARG A 858 89.47 -6.38 -23.64
N GLN A 859 88.66 -5.52 -24.27
CA GLN A 859 89.10 -4.30 -25.00
C GLN A 859 87.92 -3.57 -25.68
N THR A 860 87.81 -2.27 -25.38
CA THR A 860 87.08 -1.18 -26.08
C THR A 860 88.03 -0.49 -27.10
N PRO A 861 87.68 0.60 -27.84
CA PRO A 861 86.44 1.09 -28.48
C PRO A 861 86.69 1.77 -29.88
N ALA A 862 85.70 2.55 -30.36
CA ALA A 862 85.80 3.85 -31.09
C ALA A 862 85.39 3.85 -32.60
N ASN A 863 84.34 4.63 -32.96
CA ASN A 863 84.37 5.94 -33.68
C ASN A 863 84.38 5.76 -35.22
N THR A 864 83.73 6.53 -36.11
CA THR A 864 83.17 7.90 -36.12
C THR A 864 82.51 8.17 -37.51
N ASN A 865 81.66 9.20 -37.58
CA ASN A 865 81.35 10.09 -38.74
C ASN A 865 80.53 9.51 -39.92
N SER A 866 79.34 10.00 -40.30
CA SER A 866 78.81 11.34 -40.64
C SER A 866 79.10 11.82 -42.07
N LEU A 867 78.01 12.22 -42.76
CA LEU A 867 77.86 13.21 -43.83
C LEU A 867 77.80 12.77 -45.33
N ASN A 868 76.59 12.99 -45.85
CA ASN A 868 76.21 13.74 -47.06
C ASN A 868 76.41 13.24 -48.50
N GLU A 869 75.29 13.46 -49.21
CA GLU A 869 75.13 13.93 -50.60
C GLU A 869 75.02 12.96 -51.80
N ARG A 870 73.75 12.89 -52.26
CA ARG A 870 73.22 13.27 -53.59
C ARG A 870 73.76 12.63 -54.89
N SER A 871 72.74 12.21 -55.68
CA SER A 871 72.64 12.29 -57.15
C SER A 871 73.50 11.28 -57.92
N SER A 872 73.12 10.63 -59.02
CA SER A 872 71.94 10.60 -59.89
C SER A 872 72.25 9.57 -61.00
N ARG A 873 71.19 8.92 -61.53
CA ARG A 873 71.05 8.38 -62.91
C ARG A 873 72.06 7.33 -63.41
N GLY A 874 71.51 6.24 -63.97
CA GLY A 874 72.20 5.50 -65.03
C GLY A 874 71.83 4.02 -65.17
N GLN A 875 70.70 3.78 -65.83
CA GLN A 875 70.40 2.72 -66.81
C GLN A 875 71.28 1.45 -66.98
N HIS A 876 70.55 0.36 -67.24
CA HIS A 876 70.84 -0.83 -68.06
C HIS A 876 71.41 -2.09 -67.40
N GLY A 877 70.79 -3.21 -67.78
CA GLY A 877 71.42 -4.54 -67.75
C GLY A 877 70.57 -5.63 -67.12
N ALA A 878 69.64 -6.20 -67.89
CA ALA A 878 68.98 -7.45 -67.56
C ALA A 878 69.96 -8.64 -67.59
N THR A 879 69.76 -9.64 -66.72
CA THR A 879 69.43 -11.04 -67.09
C THR A 879 69.48 -11.99 -65.89
N CYS A 880 68.45 -12.85 -65.82
CA CYS A 880 68.41 -14.29 -65.45
C CYS A 880 69.15 -14.78 -64.18
N ALA A 881 68.68 -15.75 -63.40
CA ALA A 881 67.46 -16.55 -63.30
C ALA A 881 67.63 -17.41 -62.03
N CYS A 882 66.57 -17.64 -61.26
CA CYS A 882 66.20 -18.97 -60.72
C CYS A 882 65.03 -18.84 -59.74
N ARG A 883 63.91 -19.45 -60.11
CA ARG A 883 62.67 -19.54 -59.36
C ARG A 883 62.50 -20.98 -58.88
N ARG A 884 62.21 -21.10 -57.57
CA ARG A 884 61.40 -22.12 -56.86
C ARG A 884 61.49 -23.59 -57.25
N LEU A 885 61.59 -24.45 -56.22
CA LEU A 885 60.81 -25.69 -56.12
C LEU A 885 60.23 -25.83 -54.70
N LEU A 886 58.90 -26.04 -54.66
CA LEU A 886 58.14 -26.65 -53.57
C LEU A 886 58.02 -28.16 -53.90
N PRO A 887 57.81 -29.05 -52.90
CA PRO A 887 57.46 -30.45 -53.16
C PRO A 887 55.94 -30.67 -53.10
N ASP A 888 55.46 -31.68 -53.84
CA ASP A 888 54.25 -32.44 -53.50
C ASP A 888 54.42 -33.91 -53.93
N ALA A 889 53.64 -34.76 -53.28
CA ALA A 889 53.89 -36.17 -52.97
C ALA A 889 53.36 -37.21 -53.99
N ALA A 890 53.79 -38.46 -53.73
CA ALA A 890 53.21 -39.78 -54.07
C ALA A 890 53.36 -40.28 -55.53
N ALA A 891 54.16 -41.33 -55.77
CA ALA A 891 53.82 -42.78 -55.75
C ALA A 891 52.88 -43.18 -56.90
N ALA A 892 53.08 -44.21 -57.74
CA ALA A 892 53.93 -45.40 -57.77
C ALA A 892 54.02 -45.90 -59.26
N PRO A 893 54.29 -47.17 -59.62
CA PRO A 893 55.47 -47.54 -60.41
C PRO A 893 55.15 -48.24 -61.77
N VAL A 894 56.21 -48.72 -62.44
CA VAL A 894 56.38 -50.05 -63.08
C VAL A 894 56.84 -50.03 -64.56
N GLN A 895 58.01 -50.67 -64.74
CA GLN A 895 58.59 -51.36 -65.92
C GLN A 895 58.92 -50.52 -67.17
N SER A 896 60.08 -50.64 -67.80
CA SER A 896 61.16 -51.65 -67.77
C SER A 896 62.47 -51.01 -68.21
#